data_AF-A0A7V1RD78-F1
#
_entry.id   AF-A0A7V1RD78-F1
#
_cell.length_a   1.000
_cell.length_b   1.000
_cell.length_c   1.000
_cell.angle_alpha   90.00
_cell.angle_beta   90.00
_cell.angle_gamma   90.00
#
_symmetry.space_group_name_H-M   'P 1'
#
loop_
_entity.id
_entity.type
_entity.pdbx_description
1 polymer ?
#
loop_
_entity_poly.entity_id
_entity_poly.type
_entity_poly.pdbx_seq_one_letter_code
_entity_poly.pdbx_strand_id
1 'polypeptide(L)'
;LALLLIAGAVVALEAERNEAARPGAAGVCFALLAVWCGLSLLRAAVPHYGLLALSILLGAVLLGTVVCRLASDGECVSAMLGAYLGASALVAAIGIWQYGENALRGNLLWRVFSTFAAPNFLAGFLVMAVPPAAAAFLGSASRRSAVAAGAALLLQVACLLLTGSRFGLLALLAALAFFAWAAVRSGGLAGAGRRRLLVLGAVCALAAAVGVRPLLSRALSAGAESHSSRFRVYTWSGTLGMAAASPFLGHGMGQFDTAYPRYAVVGYTQHAHNSYLQLAAEAGFPAPLLLLAGAGLLLAQGFRSLRCPGQDAPPREAPPGVPVRDGIGRGGAPRPAASEAVPGRPSPSVHRGLLVAGLLAGVAGGLVRSFFDSDLYVPAIAAAFATQCGLLAGLSRGAGGTEAREGKPPFGSPARWGGPAVSLLLALFAATLIFGRTRSYAGKAAQMHGELEAAIALGRAAAAAEPVNPDYWLDLAGLHARAGNPEEALGAFQRAESVSPTARVFRQFGRFRERQGSLPEAIRLYEAARRTEPNNLQTLLALAEACQKAGRLAEARGIYEHMAALYRSPYGAVRAIPELVEWEYGAALANLGAMDLAEGQVDSAIGRLREGAGILAEFWRQRGLEIAVIRVPREVMRDAAFRAQQALAALAGALEKAGRRDESLEVRRRLDTLRNELSAETG
;
A
#
# COMPACT_ATOMS: atom_id res chain seq x y z
N LEU A 1 -19.83 9.81 3.30
CA LEU A 1 -19.75 11.28 3.16
C LEU A 1 -20.57 12.01 4.23
N ALA A 2 -21.89 11.77 4.34
CA ALA A 2 -22.74 12.37 5.38
C ALA A 2 -22.21 12.17 6.81
N LEU A 3 -21.79 10.96 7.16
CA LEU A 3 -21.23 10.64 8.50
C LEU A 3 -19.89 11.33 8.79
N LEU A 4 -19.10 11.64 7.75
CA LEU A 4 -17.81 12.31 7.85
C LEU A 4 -17.97 13.84 7.93
N LEU A 5 -18.99 14.39 7.26
CA LEU A 5 -19.43 15.77 7.42
C LEU A 5 -20.01 16.00 8.83
N ILE A 6 -20.75 15.03 9.36
CA ILE A 6 -21.23 15.04 10.75
C ILE A 6 -20.06 14.95 11.73
N ALA A 7 -19.07 14.09 11.49
CA ALA A 7 -17.85 14.01 12.31
C ALA A 7 -17.05 15.33 12.28
N GLY A 8 -16.88 15.94 11.11
CA GLY A 8 -16.23 17.24 10.93
C GLY A 8 -16.99 18.37 11.64
N ALA A 9 -18.32 18.38 11.55
CA ALA A 9 -19.18 19.32 12.26
C ALA A 9 -19.10 19.13 13.78
N VAL A 10 -19.03 17.90 14.28
CA VAL A 10 -18.88 17.61 15.73
C VAL A 10 -17.51 18.05 16.25
N VAL A 11 -16.43 17.80 15.51
CA VAL A 11 -15.09 18.28 15.87
C VAL A 11 -15.00 19.80 15.84
N ALA A 12 -15.65 20.45 14.87
CA ALA A 12 -15.73 21.91 14.76
C ALA A 12 -16.56 22.54 15.90
N LEU A 13 -17.73 21.96 16.21
CA LEU A 13 -18.60 22.41 17.30
C LEU A 13 -17.97 22.23 18.70
N GLU A 14 -17.09 21.24 18.87
CA GLU A 14 -16.30 21.09 20.10
C GLU A 14 -15.12 22.08 20.18
N ALA A 15 -14.53 22.46 19.04
CA ALA A 15 -13.42 23.42 18.99
C ALA A 15 -13.84 24.85 19.39
N GLU A 16 -15.12 25.20 19.22
CA GLU A 16 -15.68 26.48 19.70
C GLU A 16 -15.85 26.53 21.22
N ARG A 17 -15.98 25.38 21.91
CA ARG A 17 -16.33 25.33 23.34
C ARG A 17 -15.14 25.30 24.30
N ASN A 18 -13.92 25.08 23.84
CA ASN A 18 -12.75 24.97 24.71
C ASN A 18 -11.47 25.47 24.01
N GLU A 19 -10.90 26.59 24.46
CA GLU A 19 -9.69 27.18 23.84
C GLU A 19 -8.48 26.24 23.87
N ALA A 20 -8.39 25.36 24.87
CA ALA A 20 -7.38 24.30 24.96
C ALA A 20 -7.59 23.15 23.93
N ALA A 21 -8.77 23.08 23.29
CA ALA A 21 -9.13 22.07 22.30
C ALA A 21 -8.89 22.50 20.84
N ARG A 22 -8.40 23.73 20.60
CA ARG A 22 -8.07 24.18 19.25
C ARG A 22 -6.95 23.32 18.64
N PRO A 23 -7.09 22.86 17.38
CA PRO A 23 -6.03 22.13 16.71
C PRO A 23 -4.78 23.02 16.61
N GLY A 24 -3.61 22.47 16.96
CA GLY A 24 -2.35 23.15 16.71
C GLY A 24 -2.10 23.29 15.21
N ALA A 25 -1.11 24.09 14.80
CA ALA A 25 -0.82 24.34 13.38
C ALA A 25 -0.68 23.05 12.54
N ALA A 26 -0.04 22.00 13.10
CA ALA A 26 0.02 20.69 12.45
C ALA A 26 -1.36 20.04 12.22
N GLY A 27 -2.25 20.12 13.21
CA GLY A 27 -3.62 19.62 13.11
C GLY A 27 -4.45 20.38 12.07
N VAL A 28 -4.24 21.69 11.93
CA VAL A 28 -4.86 22.49 10.86
C VAL A 28 -4.41 22.01 9.49
N CYS A 29 -3.11 21.74 9.28
CA CYS A 29 -2.62 21.20 8.01
C CYS A 29 -3.26 19.85 7.67
N PHE A 30 -3.40 18.94 8.64
CA PHE A 30 -4.05 17.64 8.42
C PHE A 30 -5.55 17.76 8.14
N ALA A 31 -6.25 18.70 8.79
CA ALA A 31 -7.65 18.99 8.49
C ALA A 31 -7.83 19.58 7.09
N LEU A 32 -6.99 20.55 6.71
CA LEU A 32 -6.97 21.12 5.36
C LEU A 32 -6.66 20.06 4.30
N LEU A 33 -5.71 19.16 4.58
CA LEU A 33 -5.43 18.02 3.71
C LEU A 33 -6.68 17.16 3.48
N ALA A 34 -7.40 16.82 4.55
CA ALA A 34 -8.62 16.01 4.44
C ALA A 34 -9.72 16.72 3.64
N VAL A 35 -9.92 18.02 3.86
CA VAL A 35 -10.86 18.84 3.07
C VAL A 35 -10.44 18.89 1.61
N TRP A 36 -9.15 19.11 1.35
CA TRP A 36 -8.59 19.17 -0.01
C TRP A 36 -8.79 17.87 -0.78
N CYS A 37 -8.45 16.74 -0.15
CA CYS A 37 -8.69 15.42 -0.71
C CYS A 37 -10.19 15.16 -0.95
N GLY A 38 -11.07 15.69 -0.10
CA GLY A 38 -12.52 15.68 -0.34
C GLY A 38 -12.92 16.45 -1.60
N LEU A 39 -12.37 17.65 -1.79
CA LEU A 39 -12.61 18.46 -3.00
C LEU A 39 -12.09 17.78 -4.27
N SER A 40 -10.97 17.04 -4.19
CA SER A 40 -10.44 16.29 -5.32
C SER A 40 -11.43 15.27 -5.88
N LEU A 41 -12.37 14.75 -5.07
CA LEU A 41 -13.38 13.78 -5.53
C LEU A 41 -14.30 14.32 -6.62
N LEU A 42 -14.41 15.64 -6.80
CA LEU A 42 -15.11 16.24 -7.93
C LEU A 42 -14.51 15.83 -9.30
N ARG A 43 -13.27 15.34 -9.31
CA ARG A 43 -12.54 14.83 -10.48
C ARG A 43 -12.54 13.31 -10.58
N ALA A 44 -13.09 12.59 -9.59
CA ALA A 44 -12.98 11.15 -9.52
C ALA A 44 -13.81 10.46 -10.60
N ALA A 45 -13.14 9.72 -11.49
CA ALA A 45 -13.82 8.91 -12.51
C ALA A 45 -14.67 7.79 -11.88
N VAL A 46 -14.19 7.21 -10.77
CA VAL A 46 -14.88 6.16 -10.02
C VAL A 46 -15.05 6.58 -8.56
N PRO A 47 -16.15 7.26 -8.19
CA PRO A 47 -16.32 7.85 -6.86
C PRO A 47 -16.14 6.86 -5.70
N HIS A 48 -16.50 5.58 -5.90
CA HIS A 48 -16.36 4.54 -4.88
C HIS A 48 -14.91 4.38 -4.37
N TYR A 49 -13.93 4.28 -5.27
CA TYR A 49 -12.51 4.14 -4.88
C TYR A 49 -12.02 5.39 -4.14
N GLY A 50 -12.48 6.57 -4.54
CA GLY A 50 -12.14 7.81 -3.86
C GLY A 50 -12.77 7.95 -2.48
N LEU A 51 -14.01 7.51 -2.30
CA LEU A 51 -14.65 7.47 -0.99
C LEU A 51 -13.93 6.53 -0.02
N LEU A 52 -13.47 5.37 -0.51
CA LEU A 52 -12.68 4.43 0.29
C LEU A 52 -11.36 5.08 0.74
N ALA A 53 -10.60 5.64 -0.19
CA ALA A 53 -9.32 6.30 0.11
C ALA A 53 -9.50 7.49 1.07
N LEU A 54 -10.52 8.31 0.85
CA LEU A 54 -10.84 9.44 1.72
C LEU A 54 -11.25 9.00 3.14
N SER A 55 -11.96 7.88 3.27
CA SER A 55 -12.36 7.33 4.57
C SER A 55 -11.16 6.90 5.41
N ILE A 56 -10.11 6.36 4.78
CA ILE A 56 -8.86 5.98 5.45
C ILE A 56 -8.17 7.24 5.98
N LEU A 57 -8.04 8.27 5.15
CA LEU A 57 -7.42 9.54 5.54
C LEU A 57 -8.20 10.23 6.67
N LEU A 58 -9.52 10.34 6.54
CA LEU A 58 -10.36 10.95 7.58
C LEU A 58 -10.31 10.15 8.89
N GLY A 59 -10.36 8.82 8.80
CA GLY A 59 -10.18 7.94 9.96
C GLY A 59 -8.84 8.16 10.65
N ALA A 60 -7.75 8.32 9.89
CA ALA A 60 -6.43 8.64 10.41
C ALA A 60 -6.39 10.02 11.09
N VAL A 61 -6.94 11.08 10.47
CA VAL A 61 -6.99 12.42 11.08
C VAL A 61 -7.80 12.43 12.37
N LEU A 62 -8.95 11.75 12.39
CA LEU A 62 -9.80 11.62 13.57
C LEU A 62 -9.11 10.85 14.68
N LEU A 63 -8.50 9.69 14.36
CA LEU A 63 -7.74 8.89 15.32
C LEU A 63 -6.60 9.69 15.93
N GLY A 64 -5.79 10.38 15.12
CA GLY A 64 -4.68 11.20 15.61
C GLY A 64 -5.16 12.33 16.52
N THR A 65 -6.30 12.95 16.20
CA THR A 65 -6.92 14.00 17.02
C THR A 65 -7.40 13.46 18.36
N VAL A 66 -8.08 12.31 18.38
CA VAL A 66 -8.55 11.65 19.61
C VAL A 66 -7.36 11.24 20.47
N VAL A 67 -6.36 10.58 19.90
CA VAL A 67 -5.14 10.16 20.62
C VAL A 67 -4.41 11.37 21.20
N CYS A 68 -4.29 12.48 20.44
CA CYS A 68 -3.68 13.71 20.95
C CYS A 68 -4.40 14.28 22.18
N ARG A 69 -5.75 14.21 22.21
CA ARG A 69 -6.55 14.71 23.34
C ARG A 69 -6.42 13.80 24.57
N LEU A 70 -6.42 12.49 24.35
CA LEU A 70 -6.27 11.48 25.42
C LEU A 70 -4.84 11.42 25.98
N ALA A 71 -3.84 11.85 25.21
CA ALA A 71 -2.44 11.92 25.61
C ALA A 71 -2.12 13.09 26.57
N SER A 72 -3.07 13.42 27.45
CA SER A 72 -2.94 14.42 28.53
C SER A 72 -2.53 13.80 29.86
N ASP A 73 -2.77 12.50 30.05
CA ASP A 73 -2.42 11.74 31.25
C ASP A 73 -1.39 10.63 30.94
N GLY A 74 -0.45 10.41 31.86
CA GLY A 74 0.60 9.39 31.75
C GLY A 74 0.07 7.96 31.73
N GLU A 75 -1.05 7.69 32.42
CA GLU A 75 -1.71 6.37 32.38
C GLU A 75 -2.33 6.10 31.00
N CYS A 76 -3.07 7.07 30.46
CA CYS A 76 -3.63 6.98 29.11
C CYS A 76 -2.54 6.81 28.05
N VAL A 77 -1.44 7.56 28.13
CA VAL A 77 -0.29 7.40 27.23
C VAL A 77 0.28 5.98 27.32
N SER A 78 0.48 5.46 28.53
CA SER A 78 1.03 4.12 28.74
C SER A 78 0.11 3.03 28.20
N ALA A 79 -1.21 3.16 28.39
CA ALA A 79 -2.21 2.24 27.87
C ALA A 79 -2.26 2.26 26.33
N MET A 80 -2.31 3.44 25.71
CA MET A 80 -2.31 3.58 24.25
C MET A 80 -1.02 3.06 23.61
N LEU A 81 0.14 3.38 24.20
CA LEU A 81 1.43 2.86 23.74
C LEU A 81 1.50 1.34 23.91
N GLY A 82 1.05 0.81 25.05
CA GLY A 82 0.99 -0.62 25.31
C GLY A 82 0.11 -1.36 24.30
N ALA A 83 -1.08 -0.82 23.99
CA ALA A 83 -1.98 -1.38 22.98
C ALA A 83 -1.35 -1.37 21.58
N TYR A 84 -0.70 -0.27 21.19
CA TYR A 84 0.02 -0.15 19.91
C TYR A 84 1.18 -1.15 19.79
N LEU A 85 2.00 -1.27 20.84
CA LEU A 85 3.13 -2.20 20.89
C LEU A 85 2.66 -3.66 20.93
N GLY A 86 1.58 -3.96 21.65
CA GLY A 86 0.98 -5.29 21.69
C GLY A 86 0.40 -5.71 20.34
N ALA A 87 -0.35 -4.82 19.68
CA ALA A 87 -0.90 -5.08 18.35
C ALA A 87 0.20 -5.31 17.31
N SER A 88 1.25 -4.48 17.31
CA SER A 88 2.38 -4.65 16.39
C SER A 88 3.21 -5.90 16.68
N ALA A 89 3.36 -6.29 17.95
CA ALA A 89 3.98 -7.56 18.32
C ALA A 89 3.16 -8.77 17.86
N LEU A 90 1.83 -8.72 17.96
CA LEU A 90 0.95 -9.78 17.46
C LEU A 90 1.07 -9.94 15.95
N VAL A 91 1.01 -8.83 15.20
CA VAL A 91 1.24 -8.83 13.75
C VAL A 91 2.61 -9.43 13.40
N ALA A 92 3.65 -9.07 14.15
CA ALA A 92 4.99 -9.62 13.96
C ALA A 92 5.05 -11.13 14.25
N ALA A 93 4.41 -11.59 15.33
CA ALA A 93 4.33 -12.99 15.70
C ALA A 93 3.61 -13.84 14.64
N ILE A 94 2.48 -13.35 14.09
CA ILE A 94 1.78 -14.00 12.98
C ILE A 94 2.72 -14.13 11.76
N GLY A 95 3.49 -13.08 11.43
CA GLY A 95 4.46 -13.14 10.33
C GLY A 95 5.58 -14.15 10.55
N ILE A 96 6.13 -14.23 11.77
CA ILE A 96 7.16 -15.23 12.13
C ILE A 96 6.58 -16.65 12.06
N TRP A 97 5.36 -16.85 12.53
CA TRP A 97 4.67 -18.13 12.42
C TRP A 97 4.46 -18.54 10.94
N GLN A 98 4.01 -17.62 10.08
CA GLN A 98 3.91 -17.86 8.63
C GLN A 98 5.24 -18.26 8.00
N TYR A 99 6.36 -17.64 8.42
CA TYR A 99 7.68 -18.06 7.96
C TYR A 99 7.99 -19.48 8.39
N GLY A 100 7.76 -19.81 9.67
CA GLY A 100 7.99 -21.15 10.21
C GLY A 100 7.23 -22.22 9.42
N GLU A 101 5.94 -22.00 9.13
CA GLU A 101 5.15 -22.90 8.30
C GLU A 101 5.72 -23.11 6.90
N ASN A 102 6.18 -22.04 6.23
CA ASN A 102 6.75 -22.15 4.88
C ASN A 102 8.15 -22.78 4.89
N ALA A 103 8.96 -22.47 5.89
CA ALA A 103 10.27 -23.07 6.10
C ALA A 103 10.16 -24.58 6.35
N LEU A 104 9.18 -25.02 7.15
CA LEU A 104 8.90 -26.45 7.37
C LEU A 104 8.44 -27.17 6.10
N ARG A 105 7.81 -26.46 5.16
CA ARG A 105 7.48 -26.95 3.81
C ARG A 105 8.65 -26.86 2.82
N GLY A 106 9.86 -26.53 3.28
CA GLY A 106 11.08 -26.45 2.48
C GLY A 106 11.35 -25.08 1.82
N ASN A 107 10.48 -24.09 2.02
CA ASN A 107 10.62 -22.76 1.41
C ASN A 107 11.29 -21.75 2.35
N LEU A 108 12.62 -21.83 2.45
CA LEU A 108 13.44 -20.91 3.26
C LEU A 108 13.54 -19.48 2.67
N LEU A 109 13.14 -19.29 1.41
CA LEU A 109 13.18 -17.99 0.73
C LEU A 109 11.86 -17.22 0.85
N TRP A 110 10.89 -17.77 1.59
CA TRP A 110 9.58 -17.14 1.79
C TRP A 110 9.71 -15.77 2.45
N ARG A 111 9.08 -14.76 1.85
CA ARG A 111 9.02 -13.40 2.39
C ARG A 111 7.71 -13.21 3.13
N VAL A 112 7.79 -12.82 4.40
CA VAL A 112 6.59 -12.67 5.24
C VAL A 112 5.82 -11.41 4.93
N PHE A 113 4.49 -11.50 4.98
CA PHE A 113 3.58 -10.36 4.86
C PHE A 113 2.52 -10.32 5.96
N SER A 114 2.44 -11.33 6.85
CA SER A 114 1.52 -11.35 7.99
C SER A 114 0.07 -11.13 7.54
N THR A 115 -0.63 -10.16 8.11
CA THR A 115 -2.00 -9.74 7.73
C THR A 115 -2.03 -8.67 6.63
N PHE A 116 -0.88 -8.33 6.04
CA PHE A 116 -0.78 -7.35 4.93
C PHE A 116 -0.80 -8.03 3.57
N ALA A 117 -1.11 -7.25 2.53
CA ALA A 117 -1.11 -7.75 1.15
C ALA A 117 0.30 -7.96 0.55
N ALA A 118 1.34 -7.35 1.14
CA ALA A 118 2.70 -7.44 0.62
C ALA A 118 3.76 -7.30 1.73
N PRO A 119 4.93 -7.96 1.61
CA PRO A 119 6.02 -7.84 2.59
C PRO A 119 6.50 -6.40 2.81
N ASN A 120 6.42 -5.57 1.77
CA ASN A 120 6.85 -4.18 1.81
C ASN A 120 5.95 -3.30 2.70
N PHE A 121 4.63 -3.57 2.74
CA PHE A 121 3.70 -2.86 3.62
C PHE A 121 3.89 -3.29 5.08
N LEU A 122 4.10 -4.59 5.33
CA LEU A 122 4.45 -5.07 6.66
C LEU A 122 5.75 -4.42 7.16
N ALA A 123 6.77 -4.35 6.32
CA ALA A 123 8.02 -3.68 6.67
C ALA A 123 7.80 -2.19 7.02
N GLY A 124 6.97 -1.47 6.26
CA GLY A 124 6.67 -0.06 6.56
C GLY A 124 5.96 0.14 7.89
N PHE A 125 4.99 -0.74 8.21
CA PHE A 125 4.33 -0.75 9.52
C PHE A 125 5.33 -1.00 10.68
N LEU A 126 6.24 -1.97 10.51
CA LEU A 126 7.21 -2.34 11.55
C LEU A 126 8.33 -1.30 11.75
N VAL A 127 8.76 -0.59 10.69
CA VAL A 127 9.73 0.53 10.79
C VAL A 127 9.25 1.60 11.77
N MET A 128 7.94 1.87 11.78
CA MET A 128 7.35 2.82 12.72
C MET A 128 7.26 2.25 14.15
N ALA A 129 7.01 0.95 14.30
CA ALA A 129 6.79 0.32 15.60
C ALA A 129 8.06 0.12 16.43
N VAL A 130 9.20 -0.14 15.76
CA VAL A 130 10.46 -0.48 16.43
C VAL A 130 11.01 0.66 17.33
N PRO A 131 11.10 1.94 16.89
CA PRO A 131 11.68 2.98 17.73
C PRO A 131 10.88 3.28 19.02
N PRO A 132 9.53 3.35 19.03
CA PRO A 132 8.76 3.43 20.27
C PRO A 132 8.90 2.19 21.17
N ALA A 133 9.06 0.99 20.60
CA ALA A 133 9.32 -0.23 21.37
C ALA A 133 10.68 -0.15 22.08
N ALA A 134 11.71 0.31 21.38
CA ALA A 134 13.04 0.56 21.95
C ALA A 134 12.98 1.63 23.05
N ALA A 135 12.27 2.73 22.83
CA ALA A 135 12.05 3.76 23.85
C ALA A 135 11.36 3.21 25.11
N ALA A 136 10.28 2.44 24.93
CA ALA A 136 9.55 1.80 26.04
C ALA A 136 10.43 0.78 26.78
N PHE A 137 11.25 0.00 26.07
CA PHE A 137 12.18 -0.95 26.67
C PHE A 137 13.23 -0.27 27.55
N LEU A 138 13.86 0.80 27.05
CA LEU A 138 14.87 1.55 27.79
C LEU A 138 14.25 2.29 28.99
N GLY A 139 13.12 2.96 28.78
CA GLY A 139 12.51 3.85 29.77
C GLY A 139 11.54 3.19 30.77
N SER A 140 11.18 1.91 30.62
CA SER A 140 10.21 1.25 31.52
C SER A 140 10.69 1.20 32.98
N ALA A 141 9.87 1.75 33.89
CA ALA A 141 10.12 1.68 35.34
C ALA A 141 9.92 0.25 35.89
N SER A 142 8.88 -0.46 35.42
CA SER A 142 8.59 -1.83 35.83
C SER A 142 9.39 -2.85 35.02
N ARG A 143 9.92 -3.89 35.69
CA ARG A 143 10.56 -5.04 35.02
C ARG A 143 9.60 -5.76 34.07
N ARG A 144 8.32 -5.87 34.43
CA ARG A 144 7.30 -6.54 33.59
C ARG A 144 7.10 -5.77 32.27
N SER A 145 6.92 -4.45 32.36
CA SER A 145 6.76 -3.58 31.19
C SER A 145 8.03 -3.56 30.31
N ALA A 146 9.21 -3.58 30.93
CA ALA A 146 10.47 -3.69 30.20
C ALA A 146 10.59 -5.03 29.45
N VAL A 147 10.24 -6.16 30.09
CA VAL A 147 10.26 -7.47 29.43
C VAL A 147 9.24 -7.53 28.28
N ALA A 148 8.03 -7.01 28.49
CA ALA A 148 7.01 -6.96 27.44
C ALA A 148 7.44 -6.09 26.24
N ALA A 149 7.98 -4.89 26.50
CA ALA A 149 8.50 -4.01 25.45
C ALA A 149 9.71 -4.62 24.72
N GLY A 150 10.60 -5.30 25.45
CA GLY A 150 11.73 -6.02 24.88
C GLY A 150 11.31 -7.19 24.00
N ALA A 151 10.32 -7.98 24.42
CA ALA A 151 9.76 -9.06 23.62
C ALA A 151 9.08 -8.51 22.35
N ALA A 152 8.29 -7.43 22.46
CA ALA A 152 7.70 -6.76 21.32
C ALA A 152 8.77 -6.27 20.32
N LEU A 153 9.82 -5.60 20.82
CA LEU A 153 10.95 -5.15 20.01
C LEU A 153 11.62 -6.30 19.25
N LEU A 154 11.90 -7.42 19.94
CA LEU A 154 12.53 -8.58 19.31
C LEU A 154 11.66 -9.18 18.21
N LEU A 155 10.35 -9.37 18.47
CA LEU A 155 9.41 -9.87 17.47
C LEU A 155 9.34 -8.94 16.26
N GLN A 156 9.23 -7.64 16.49
CA GLN A 156 9.14 -6.63 15.42
C GLN A 156 10.40 -6.61 14.55
N VAL A 157 11.59 -6.60 15.15
CA VAL A 157 12.87 -6.60 14.42
C VAL A 157 13.06 -7.91 13.65
N ALA A 158 12.79 -9.07 14.28
CA ALA A 158 12.90 -10.36 13.63
C ALA A 158 11.94 -10.47 12.44
N CYS A 159 10.67 -10.10 12.62
CA CYS A 159 9.67 -10.12 11.55
C CYS A 159 10.04 -9.16 10.41
N LEU A 160 10.55 -7.95 10.71
CA LEU A 160 10.99 -7.00 9.70
C LEU A 160 12.13 -7.57 8.86
N LEU A 161 13.11 -8.25 9.46
CA LEU A 161 14.18 -8.93 8.72
C LEU A 161 13.63 -10.00 7.76
N LEU A 162 12.64 -10.79 8.21
CA LEU A 162 11.98 -11.82 7.40
C LEU A 162 11.14 -11.26 6.24
N THR A 163 10.78 -9.96 6.25
CA THR A 163 10.09 -9.35 5.08
C THR A 163 10.99 -9.29 3.85
N GLY A 164 12.32 -9.32 4.05
CA GLY A 164 13.31 -9.13 3.00
C GLY A 164 13.20 -7.79 2.26
N SER A 165 12.54 -6.78 2.83
CA SER A 165 12.33 -5.47 2.20
C SER A 165 13.55 -4.56 2.37
N ARG A 166 14.23 -4.20 1.27
CA ARG A 166 15.46 -3.37 1.32
C ARG A 166 15.20 -1.96 1.82
N PHE A 167 14.18 -1.31 1.27
CA PHE A 167 13.77 0.02 1.71
C PHE A 167 13.22 -0.02 3.14
N GLY A 168 12.63 -1.15 3.57
CA GLY A 168 12.29 -1.39 4.97
C GLY A 168 13.53 -1.42 5.88
N LEU A 169 14.58 -2.16 5.50
CA LEU A 169 15.83 -2.24 6.27
C LEU A 169 16.58 -0.91 6.31
N LEU A 170 16.70 -0.22 5.18
CA LEU A 170 17.34 1.09 5.12
C LEU A 170 16.57 2.13 5.97
N ALA A 171 15.24 2.13 5.88
CA ALA A 171 14.41 3.01 6.71
C ALA A 171 14.51 2.66 8.20
N LEU A 172 14.60 1.38 8.56
CA LEU A 172 14.84 0.96 9.95
C LEU A 172 16.17 1.47 10.48
N LEU A 173 17.27 1.32 9.71
CA LEU A 173 18.58 1.81 10.11
C LEU A 173 18.59 3.33 10.29
N ALA A 174 17.95 4.07 9.38
CA ALA A 174 17.79 5.52 9.49
C ALA A 174 16.95 5.91 10.73
N ALA A 175 15.84 5.21 10.98
CA ALA A 175 14.98 5.46 12.14
C ALA A 175 15.69 5.16 13.47
N LEU A 176 16.47 4.07 13.54
CA LEU A 176 17.27 3.73 14.74
C LEU A 176 18.41 4.70 14.97
N ALA A 177 19.09 5.16 13.92
CA ALA A 177 20.13 6.19 14.03
C ALA A 177 19.54 7.51 14.55
N PHE A 178 18.40 7.92 14.00
CA PHE A 178 17.69 9.11 14.46
C PHE A 178 17.15 8.96 15.89
N PHE A 179 16.64 7.78 16.25
CA PHE A 179 16.25 7.46 17.63
C PHE A 179 17.43 7.57 18.60
N ALA A 180 18.58 6.97 18.26
CA ALA A 180 19.77 7.02 19.10
C ALA A 180 20.21 8.47 19.35
N TRP A 181 20.27 9.28 18.30
CA TRP A 181 20.56 10.72 18.40
C TRP A 181 19.54 11.46 19.27
N ALA A 182 18.24 11.26 19.02
CA ALA A 182 17.18 11.93 19.78
C ALA A 182 17.16 11.49 21.26
N ALA A 183 17.46 10.22 21.53
CA ALA A 183 17.55 9.66 22.88
C ALA A 183 18.72 10.26 23.66
N VAL A 184 19.90 10.40 23.03
CA VAL A 184 21.06 11.11 23.62
C VAL A 184 20.68 12.55 23.93
N ARG A 185 20.10 13.26 22.95
CA ARG A 185 19.70 14.66 23.10
C ARG A 185 18.68 14.88 24.21
N SER A 186 17.80 13.91 24.44
CA SER A 186 16.79 13.97 25.49
C SER A 186 17.34 13.84 26.91
N GLY A 187 18.62 13.45 27.07
CA GLY A 187 19.22 13.07 28.36
C GLY A 187 18.67 11.77 28.95
N GLY A 188 17.66 11.16 28.33
CA GLY A 188 16.95 9.99 28.86
C GLY A 188 17.75 8.70 28.88
N LEU A 189 18.90 8.62 28.20
CA LEU A 189 19.78 7.46 28.27
C LEU A 189 20.51 7.34 29.61
N ALA A 190 20.67 8.44 30.36
CA ALA A 190 21.34 8.43 31.66
C ALA A 190 20.59 7.59 32.72
N GLY A 191 19.26 7.53 32.62
CA GLY A 191 18.42 6.66 33.48
C GLY A 191 18.21 5.25 32.93
N ALA A 192 18.73 4.93 31.73
CA ALA A 192 18.61 3.60 31.17
C ALA A 192 19.67 2.66 31.79
N GLY A 193 19.23 1.53 32.37
CA GLY A 193 20.16 0.55 32.94
C GLY A 193 21.13 -0.01 31.89
N ARG A 194 22.44 -0.06 32.20
CA ARG A 194 23.52 -0.52 31.30
C ARG A 194 23.20 -1.85 30.58
N ARG A 195 22.57 -2.80 31.29
CA ARG A 195 22.15 -4.09 30.71
C ARG A 195 21.16 -3.92 29.55
N ARG A 196 20.20 -3.00 29.67
CA ARG A 196 19.19 -2.74 28.61
C ARG A 196 19.84 -2.08 27.40
N LEU A 197 20.80 -1.18 27.61
CA LEU A 197 21.58 -0.58 26.52
C LEU A 197 22.39 -1.63 25.76
N LEU A 198 23.04 -2.56 26.47
CA LEU A 198 23.76 -3.67 25.85
C LEU A 198 22.83 -4.60 25.06
N VAL A 199 21.66 -4.94 25.60
CA VAL A 199 20.66 -5.75 24.89
C VAL A 199 20.19 -5.05 23.62
N LEU A 200 19.84 -3.76 23.70
CA LEU A 200 19.42 -3.01 22.52
C LEU A 200 20.55 -2.91 21.48
N GLY A 201 21.79 -2.67 21.93
CA GLY A 201 22.97 -2.66 21.07
C GLY A 201 23.19 -3.99 20.35
N ALA A 202 23.04 -5.11 21.06
CA ALA A 202 23.13 -6.45 20.48
C ALA A 202 22.02 -6.71 19.45
N VAL A 203 20.78 -6.30 19.73
CA VAL A 203 19.65 -6.41 18.77
C VAL A 203 19.94 -5.59 17.51
N CYS A 204 20.44 -4.36 17.65
CA CYS A 204 20.78 -3.50 16.52
C CYS A 204 21.94 -4.09 15.70
N ALA A 205 22.99 -4.61 16.36
CA ALA A 205 24.13 -5.23 15.72
C ALA A 205 23.72 -6.51 14.96
N LEU A 206 22.87 -7.34 15.55
CA LEU A 206 22.33 -8.54 14.89
C LEU A 206 21.47 -8.16 13.68
N ALA A 207 20.58 -7.18 13.83
CA ALA A 207 19.74 -6.70 12.73
C ALA A 207 20.59 -6.14 11.58
N ALA A 208 21.65 -5.40 11.88
CA ALA A 208 22.61 -4.93 10.88
C ALA A 208 23.34 -6.11 10.22
N ALA A 209 23.89 -7.05 10.99
CA ALA A 209 24.64 -8.19 10.46
C ALA A 209 23.77 -9.08 9.55
N VAL A 210 22.53 -9.37 9.96
CA VAL A 210 21.58 -10.16 9.17
C VAL A 210 21.07 -9.36 7.97
N GLY A 211 20.78 -8.07 8.13
CA GLY A 211 20.25 -7.21 7.06
C GLY A 211 21.27 -6.86 5.98
N VAL A 212 22.57 -6.80 6.32
CA VAL A 212 23.65 -6.45 5.38
C VAL A 212 23.86 -7.53 4.32
N ARG A 213 23.73 -8.82 4.65
CA ARG A 213 23.94 -9.92 3.68
C ARG A 213 22.93 -9.87 2.52
N PRO A 214 21.61 -9.79 2.73
CA PRO A 214 20.63 -9.58 1.67
C PRO A 214 20.81 -8.26 0.91
N LEU A 215 21.35 -7.22 1.54
CA LEU A 215 21.64 -5.96 0.86
C LEU A 215 22.84 -6.11 -0.09
N LEU A 216 23.94 -6.74 0.35
CA LEU A 216 25.12 -6.97 -0.48
C LEU A 216 24.88 -8.00 -1.59
N SER A 217 24.27 -9.15 -1.28
CA SER A 217 24.03 -10.20 -2.28
C SER A 217 23.16 -9.69 -3.44
N ARG A 218 22.28 -8.75 -3.13
CA ARG A 218 21.38 -8.08 -4.09
C ARG A 218 22.04 -6.92 -4.82
N ALA A 219 22.86 -6.11 -4.15
CA ALA A 219 23.64 -5.06 -4.80
C ALA A 219 24.64 -5.60 -5.83
N LEU A 220 25.17 -6.81 -5.61
CA LEU A 220 26.10 -7.48 -6.52
C LEU A 220 25.41 -8.22 -7.69
N SER A 221 24.09 -8.46 -7.64
CA SER A 221 23.34 -9.14 -8.70
C SER A 221 22.70 -8.15 -9.68
N ALA A 222 23.51 -7.66 -10.62
CA ALA A 222 23.16 -6.59 -11.55
C ALA A 222 22.07 -6.92 -12.61
N GLY A 223 21.73 -8.19 -12.84
CA GLY A 223 20.85 -8.62 -13.95
C GLY A 223 19.36 -8.51 -13.68
N ALA A 224 18.83 -9.30 -12.72
CA ALA A 224 17.39 -9.38 -12.45
C ALA A 224 16.84 -8.16 -11.68
N GLU A 225 17.67 -7.46 -10.90
CA GLU A 225 17.22 -6.37 -10.04
C GLU A 225 17.15 -4.99 -10.71
N SER A 226 17.79 -4.85 -11.88
CA SER A 226 17.66 -3.67 -12.75
C SER A 226 16.17 -3.38 -13.04
N HIS A 227 15.36 -4.43 -13.20
CA HIS A 227 13.95 -4.30 -13.55
C HIS A 227 13.07 -3.69 -12.45
N SER A 228 13.15 -4.12 -11.18
CA SER A 228 12.27 -3.60 -10.11
C SER A 228 12.56 -2.13 -9.76
N SER A 229 13.84 -1.76 -9.74
CA SER A 229 14.25 -0.37 -9.48
C SER A 229 13.90 0.54 -10.66
N ARG A 230 14.18 0.10 -11.90
CA ARG A 230 13.78 0.85 -13.11
C ARG A 230 12.26 0.95 -13.24
N PHE A 231 11.53 -0.10 -12.89
CA PHE A 231 10.06 -0.09 -12.88
C PHE A 231 9.54 1.03 -12.00
N ARG A 232 10.08 1.20 -10.78
CA ARG A 232 9.72 2.32 -9.90
C ARG A 232 10.06 3.67 -10.51
N VAL A 233 11.25 3.84 -11.07
CA VAL A 233 11.67 5.11 -11.70
C VAL A 233 10.73 5.50 -12.83
N TYR A 234 10.40 4.58 -13.72
CA TYR A 234 9.45 4.85 -14.81
C TYR A 234 8.03 5.05 -14.31
N THR A 235 7.61 4.30 -13.28
CA THR A 235 6.31 4.51 -12.63
C THR A 235 6.23 5.91 -12.02
N TRP A 236 7.29 6.37 -11.36
CA TRP A 236 7.36 7.73 -10.82
C TRP A 236 7.35 8.79 -11.92
N SER A 237 8.04 8.54 -13.03
CA SER A 237 8.00 9.43 -14.20
C SER A 237 6.59 9.55 -14.77
N GLY A 238 5.89 8.42 -14.97
CA GLY A 238 4.50 8.42 -15.43
C GLY A 238 3.54 9.07 -14.42
N THR A 239 3.76 8.82 -13.12
CA THR A 239 2.97 9.42 -12.04
C THR A 239 3.18 10.94 -11.98
N LEU A 240 4.40 11.42 -12.21
CA LEU A 240 4.68 12.85 -12.28
C LEU A 240 4.01 13.47 -13.51
N GLY A 241 4.01 12.80 -14.66
CA GLY A 241 3.25 13.21 -15.84
C GLY A 241 1.75 13.31 -15.56
N MET A 242 1.20 12.33 -14.84
CA MET A 242 -0.18 12.35 -14.36
C MET A 242 -0.44 13.53 -13.41
N ALA A 243 0.43 13.79 -12.43
CA ALA A 243 0.30 14.93 -11.53
C ALA A 243 0.38 16.28 -12.27
N ALA A 244 1.30 16.40 -13.23
CA ALA A 244 1.48 17.59 -14.05
C ALA A 244 0.27 17.89 -14.96
N ALA A 245 -0.46 16.86 -15.41
CA ALA A 245 -1.66 17.02 -16.22
C ALA A 245 -2.86 17.59 -15.44
N SER A 246 -2.87 17.49 -14.10
CA SER A 246 -3.91 18.07 -13.24
C SER A 246 -3.30 18.54 -11.90
N PRO A 247 -2.52 19.65 -11.91
CA PRO A 247 -1.62 19.99 -10.81
C PRO A 247 -2.31 20.42 -9.51
N PHE A 248 -3.58 20.82 -9.57
CA PHE A 248 -4.28 21.43 -8.42
C PHE A 248 -5.22 20.46 -7.69
N LEU A 249 -6.23 19.92 -8.37
CA LEU A 249 -7.17 18.93 -7.80
C LEU A 249 -6.79 17.48 -8.13
N GLY A 250 -5.77 17.24 -8.96
CA GLY A 250 -5.42 15.90 -9.40
C GLY A 250 -6.52 15.25 -10.24
N HIS A 251 -6.50 13.92 -10.26
CA HIS A 251 -7.49 13.09 -10.96
C HIS A 251 -8.60 12.58 -10.02
N GLY A 252 -8.63 13.07 -8.78
CA GLY A 252 -9.46 12.58 -7.70
C GLY A 252 -8.75 11.55 -6.84
N MET A 253 -8.90 11.68 -5.52
CA MET A 253 -8.40 10.71 -4.54
C MET A 253 -8.84 9.29 -4.92
N GLY A 254 -7.96 8.31 -4.76
CA GLY A 254 -8.20 6.89 -5.07
C GLY A 254 -8.31 6.55 -6.57
N GLN A 255 -8.01 7.47 -7.48
CA GLN A 255 -8.08 7.23 -8.94
C GLN A 255 -6.75 6.86 -9.58
N PHE A 256 -5.68 6.61 -8.82
CA PHE A 256 -4.40 6.25 -9.43
C PHE A 256 -4.57 5.06 -10.40
N ASP A 257 -5.21 3.99 -9.96
CA ASP A 257 -5.41 2.78 -10.74
C ASP A 257 -6.17 3.00 -12.07
N THR A 258 -7.16 3.91 -12.06
CA THR A 258 -8.02 4.18 -13.22
C THR A 258 -7.46 5.22 -14.18
N ALA A 259 -6.68 6.19 -13.68
CA ALA A 259 -6.15 7.29 -14.48
C ALA A 259 -4.69 7.08 -14.93
N TYR A 260 -3.87 6.40 -14.12
CA TYR A 260 -2.45 6.14 -14.43
C TYR A 260 -2.20 5.42 -15.77
N PRO A 261 -3.03 4.47 -16.23
CA PRO A 261 -2.77 3.76 -17.49
C PRO A 261 -2.58 4.64 -18.72
N ARG A 262 -3.11 5.87 -18.74
CA ARG A 262 -2.90 6.86 -19.82
C ARG A 262 -1.52 7.50 -19.81
N TYR A 263 -0.85 7.48 -18.66
CA TYR A 263 0.46 8.07 -18.41
C TYR A 263 1.55 7.00 -18.18
N ALA A 264 1.19 5.73 -18.29
CA ALA A 264 2.05 4.61 -17.96
C ALA A 264 3.22 4.49 -18.94
N VAL A 265 4.44 4.62 -18.41
CA VAL A 265 5.70 4.40 -19.16
C VAL A 265 6.18 2.96 -19.05
N VAL A 266 5.76 2.26 -17.99
CA VAL A 266 5.98 0.83 -17.75
C VAL A 266 4.65 0.11 -17.56
N GLY A 267 4.69 -1.22 -17.55
CA GLY A 267 3.52 -2.05 -17.31
C GLY A 267 2.67 -1.63 -16.10
N TYR A 268 1.41 -2.04 -16.13
CA TYR A 268 0.38 -1.65 -15.18
C TYR A 268 0.77 -1.88 -13.71
N THR A 269 0.39 -0.94 -12.85
CA THR A 269 0.50 -1.03 -11.38
C THR A 269 -0.68 -0.29 -10.74
N GLN A 270 -1.14 -0.80 -9.60
CA GLN A 270 -2.24 -0.21 -8.82
C GLN A 270 -1.80 0.98 -7.96
N HIS A 271 -0.49 1.15 -7.76
CA HIS A 271 0.08 2.14 -6.86
C HIS A 271 1.35 2.76 -7.45
N ALA A 272 1.59 4.04 -7.13
CA ALA A 272 2.79 4.75 -7.57
C ALA A 272 4.09 4.24 -6.90
N HIS A 273 3.97 3.46 -5.82
CA HIS A 273 5.09 3.11 -4.94
C HIS A 273 5.82 4.33 -4.37
N ASN A 274 5.09 5.43 -4.17
CA ASN A 274 5.51 6.67 -3.55
C ASN A 274 4.26 7.43 -3.15
N SER A 275 4.02 7.53 -1.84
CA SER A 275 2.79 8.14 -1.30
C SER A 275 2.66 9.60 -1.69
N TYR A 276 3.77 10.34 -1.81
CA TYR A 276 3.76 11.76 -2.15
C TYR A 276 3.39 12.00 -3.61
N LEU A 277 4.00 11.24 -4.52
CA LEU A 277 3.67 11.30 -5.95
C LEU A 277 2.26 10.79 -6.22
N GLN A 278 1.83 9.73 -5.54
CA GLN A 278 0.45 9.24 -5.66
C GLN A 278 -0.55 10.32 -5.20
N LEU A 279 -0.29 10.92 -4.04
CA LEU A 279 -1.14 11.98 -3.52
C LEU A 279 -1.14 13.22 -4.42
N ALA A 280 0.00 13.56 -5.04
CA ALA A 280 0.08 14.60 -6.05
C ALA A 280 -0.74 14.28 -7.31
N ALA A 281 -0.66 13.04 -7.80
CA ALA A 281 -1.38 12.61 -9.00
C ALA A 281 -2.90 12.56 -8.79
N GLU A 282 -3.32 12.15 -7.59
CA GLU A 282 -4.72 11.98 -7.24
C GLU A 282 -5.38 13.27 -6.72
N ALA A 283 -4.71 14.03 -5.84
CA ALA A 283 -5.27 15.21 -5.18
C ALA A 283 -4.53 16.52 -5.49
N GLY A 284 -3.58 16.50 -6.43
CA GLY A 284 -2.76 17.65 -6.82
C GLY A 284 -1.63 17.97 -5.86
N PHE A 285 -0.69 18.83 -6.27
CA PHE A 285 0.48 19.23 -5.48
C PHE A 285 0.18 19.85 -4.11
N PRO A 286 -0.96 20.55 -3.87
CA PRO A 286 -1.28 21.05 -2.53
C PRO A 286 -1.41 19.94 -1.47
N ALA A 287 -1.88 18.74 -1.86
CA ALA A 287 -2.09 17.65 -0.92
C ALA A 287 -0.79 17.12 -0.26
N PRO A 288 0.26 16.68 -0.99
CA PRO A 288 1.52 16.30 -0.36
C PRO A 288 2.21 17.45 0.37
N LEU A 289 2.04 18.72 -0.07
CA LEU A 289 2.56 19.88 0.64
C LEU A 289 1.89 20.05 2.02
N LEU A 290 0.57 19.92 2.11
CA LEU A 290 -0.17 19.97 3.38
C LEU A 290 0.22 18.83 4.32
N LEU A 291 0.40 17.62 3.78
CA LEU A 291 0.89 16.47 4.54
C LEU A 291 2.29 16.74 5.12
N LEU A 292 3.23 17.19 4.29
CA LEU A 292 4.61 17.45 4.69
C LEU A 292 4.71 18.65 5.65
N ALA A 293 3.89 19.69 5.45
CA ALA A 293 3.81 20.82 6.36
C ALA A 293 3.29 20.40 7.75
N GLY A 294 2.20 19.63 7.79
CA GLY A 294 1.64 19.11 9.05
C GLY A 294 2.64 18.22 9.79
N ALA A 295 3.26 17.28 9.08
CA ALA A 295 4.28 16.39 9.65
C ALA A 295 5.53 17.16 10.10
N GLY A 296 6.02 18.12 9.31
CA GLY A 296 7.18 18.95 9.63
C GLY A 296 6.96 19.81 10.87
N LEU A 297 5.79 20.46 11.00
CA LEU A 297 5.40 21.22 12.18
C LEU A 297 5.35 20.34 13.44
N LEU A 298 4.81 19.12 13.30
CA LEU A 298 4.73 18.16 14.40
C LEU A 298 6.12 17.65 14.83
N LEU A 299 6.99 17.30 13.88
CA LEU A 299 8.36 16.90 14.14
C LEU A 299 9.15 18.05 14.81
N ALA A 300 8.96 19.28 14.35
CA ALA A 300 9.58 20.46 14.96
C ALA A 300 9.09 20.68 16.41
N GLN A 301 7.79 20.48 16.66
CA GLN A 301 7.21 20.57 18.01
C GLN A 301 7.83 19.50 18.93
N GLY A 302 7.91 18.25 18.47
CA GLY A 302 8.55 17.16 19.22
C GLY A 302 10.04 17.40 19.45
N PHE A 303 10.75 17.95 18.47
CA PHE A 303 12.18 18.27 18.61
C PHE A 303 12.43 19.36 19.67
N ARG A 304 11.54 20.36 19.76
CA ARG A 304 11.62 21.38 20.82
C ARG A 304 11.34 20.79 22.21
N SER A 305 10.43 19.81 22.31
CA SER A 305 10.09 19.16 23.58
C SER A 305 11.14 18.15 24.07
N LEU A 306 12.13 17.78 23.23
CA LEU A 306 13.30 16.99 23.66
C LEU A 306 14.24 17.77 24.62
N ARG A 307 14.16 19.11 24.68
CA ARG A 307 15.06 19.93 25.50
C ARG A 307 14.59 19.95 26.96
N CYS A 308 15.46 19.58 27.90
CA CYS A 308 15.20 19.79 29.33
C CYS A 308 15.25 21.29 29.68
N PRO A 309 14.22 21.86 30.34
CA PRO A 309 14.34 23.16 30.97
C PRO A 309 15.26 23.01 32.19
N GLY A 310 16.53 23.38 32.04
CA GLY A 310 17.51 23.28 33.13
C GLY A 310 18.98 23.44 32.71
N GLN A 311 19.29 23.40 31.41
CA GLN A 311 20.68 23.59 30.94
C GLN A 311 21.05 25.05 30.64
N ASP A 312 20.07 25.95 30.45
CA ASP A 312 20.30 27.36 30.09
C ASP A 312 19.62 28.38 31.03
N ALA A 313 19.10 27.97 32.19
CA ALA A 313 18.49 28.91 33.12
C ALA A 313 19.59 29.62 33.93
N PRO A 314 19.76 30.96 33.84
CA PRO A 314 20.62 31.66 34.79
C PRO A 314 20.10 31.41 36.21
N PRO A 315 20.98 31.31 37.22
CA PRO A 315 20.57 31.10 38.60
C PRO A 315 19.56 32.19 38.98
N ARG A 316 18.36 31.79 39.42
CA ARG A 316 17.35 32.73 39.91
C ARG A 316 17.90 33.40 41.17
N GLU A 317 18.26 34.68 41.06
CA GLU A 317 18.49 35.53 42.23
C GLU A 317 17.20 35.60 43.06
N ALA A 318 17.33 35.39 44.37
CA ALA A 318 16.22 35.52 45.30
C ALA A 318 15.76 37.00 45.34
N PRO A 319 14.46 37.29 45.30
CA PRO A 319 13.99 38.66 45.40
C PRO A 319 14.35 39.23 46.79
N PRO A 320 14.93 40.45 46.87
CA PRO A 320 15.27 41.06 48.14
C PRO A 320 14.01 41.64 48.81
N GLY A 321 13.83 41.33 50.08
CA GLY A 321 12.92 42.06 50.97
C GLY A 321 11.51 41.48 51.11
N VAL A 322 11.35 40.50 52.00
CA VAL A 322 10.09 40.30 52.73
C VAL A 322 10.45 40.16 54.22
N PRO A 323 9.97 41.05 55.11
CA PRO A 323 10.29 40.98 56.52
C PRO A 323 9.55 39.82 57.18
N VAL A 324 10.28 39.04 57.97
CA VAL A 324 9.75 37.97 58.83
C VAL A 324 8.93 38.62 59.94
N ARG A 325 7.63 38.36 59.98
CA ARG A 325 6.74 38.75 61.09
C ARG A 325 6.55 37.55 62.01
N ASP A 326 7.15 37.63 63.19
CA ASP A 326 6.84 36.76 64.32
C ASP A 326 5.43 37.09 64.85
N GLY A 327 4.60 36.07 65.05
CA GLY A 327 3.22 36.25 65.49
C GLY A 327 2.54 34.94 65.86
N ILE A 328 2.57 34.63 67.16
CA ILE A 328 1.91 33.53 67.86
C ILE A 328 0.39 33.58 67.67
N GLY A 329 -0.26 32.44 67.33
CA GLY A 329 -1.72 32.32 67.49
C GLY A 329 -2.45 31.22 66.72
N ARG A 330 -2.56 30.04 67.34
CA ARG A 330 -3.70 29.09 67.35
C ARG A 330 -4.18 28.45 66.02
N GLY A 331 -3.99 27.11 65.97
CA GLY A 331 -5.03 26.17 65.53
C GLY A 331 -5.21 25.99 64.02
N GLY A 332 -4.27 25.31 63.38
CA GLY A 332 -4.46 24.78 62.03
C GLY A 332 -3.43 23.68 61.77
N ALA A 333 -3.89 22.48 61.40
CA ALA A 333 -3.06 21.33 61.10
C ALA A 333 -1.93 21.69 60.10
N PRO A 334 -0.71 21.14 60.26
CA PRO A 334 0.40 21.48 59.38
C PRO A 334 0.06 21.06 57.94
N ARG A 335 0.06 22.03 57.02
CA ARG A 335 0.18 21.74 55.57
C ARG A 335 1.49 20.98 55.38
N PRO A 336 1.52 19.83 54.68
CA PRO A 336 2.77 19.18 54.38
C PRO A 336 3.59 20.13 53.50
N ALA A 337 4.79 20.46 53.99
CA ALA A 337 5.81 21.16 53.26
C ALA A 337 6.05 20.50 51.91
N ALA A 338 6.39 21.33 50.92
CA ALA A 338 6.83 20.92 49.60
C ALA A 338 7.79 19.72 49.73
N SER A 339 7.40 18.61 49.10
CA SER A 339 8.14 17.35 48.96
C SER A 339 9.65 17.61 48.82
N GLU A 340 10.38 17.46 49.93
CA GLU A 340 11.82 17.27 49.91
C GLU A 340 12.13 16.08 48.99
N ALA A 341 12.98 16.33 48.00
CA ALA A 341 13.47 15.30 47.11
C ALA A 341 14.25 14.27 47.93
N VAL A 342 13.62 13.11 48.18
CA VAL A 342 14.29 11.93 48.75
C VAL A 342 15.45 11.56 47.82
N PRO A 343 16.72 11.59 48.28
CA PRO A 343 17.85 11.17 47.46
C PRO A 343 17.73 9.67 47.19
N GLY A 344 17.61 9.29 45.92
CA GLY A 344 17.63 7.87 45.50
C GLY A 344 16.33 7.26 44.99
N ARG A 345 15.22 8.03 44.87
CA ARG A 345 14.06 7.58 44.07
C ARG A 345 14.15 8.15 42.65
N PRO A 346 14.42 7.34 41.60
CA PRO A 346 14.30 7.80 40.22
C PRO A 346 12.86 8.27 39.97
N SER A 347 12.69 9.46 39.38
CA SER A 347 11.37 10.04 39.12
C SER A 347 10.46 9.04 38.40
N PRO A 348 9.20 8.85 38.82
CA PRO A 348 8.35 7.73 38.41
C PRO A 348 7.64 7.98 37.07
N SER A 349 8.40 8.23 36.02
CA SER A 349 7.86 8.25 34.66
C SER A 349 8.89 7.68 33.73
N VAL A 350 8.49 6.80 32.82
CA VAL A 350 9.26 6.53 31.61
C VAL A 350 9.79 7.86 31.10
N HIS A 351 11.11 7.99 30.93
CA HIS A 351 11.70 9.28 30.54
C HIS A 351 10.94 9.81 29.35
N ARG A 352 10.11 10.84 29.57
CA ARG A 352 9.25 11.44 28.56
C ARG A 352 10.05 11.78 27.31
N GLY A 353 11.30 12.21 27.51
CA GLY A 353 12.31 12.40 26.46
C GLY A 353 12.59 11.16 25.60
N LEU A 354 12.74 9.97 26.18
CA LEU A 354 12.91 8.71 25.43
C LEU A 354 11.65 8.37 24.62
N LEU A 355 10.45 8.52 25.20
CA LEU A 355 9.21 8.26 24.48
C LEU A 355 9.03 9.21 23.30
N VAL A 356 9.27 10.51 23.51
CA VAL A 356 9.25 11.52 22.44
C VAL A 356 10.30 11.18 21.37
N ALA A 357 11.51 10.77 21.75
CA ALA A 357 12.55 10.33 20.82
C ALA A 357 12.10 9.12 19.98
N GLY A 358 11.48 8.12 20.61
CA GLY A 358 10.94 6.95 19.92
C GLY A 358 9.81 7.30 18.95
N LEU A 359 8.88 8.15 19.37
CA LEU A 359 7.76 8.60 18.52
C LEU A 359 8.24 9.47 17.35
N LEU A 360 9.19 10.38 17.59
CA LEU A 360 9.84 11.17 16.54
C LEU A 360 10.47 10.27 15.48
N ALA A 361 11.21 9.25 15.92
CA ALA A 361 11.83 8.29 15.01
C ALA A 361 10.84 7.40 14.28
N GLY A 362 9.75 6.99 14.93
CA GLY A 362 8.65 6.28 14.27
C GLY A 362 8.02 7.12 13.16
N VAL A 363 7.61 8.36 13.47
CA VAL A 363 6.99 9.28 12.49
C VAL A 363 7.95 9.59 11.34
N ALA A 364 9.21 9.92 11.63
CA ALA A 364 10.22 10.19 10.61
C ALA A 364 10.50 8.96 9.73
N GLY A 365 10.61 7.78 10.34
CA GLY A 365 10.80 6.51 9.62
C GLY A 365 9.63 6.19 8.69
N GLY A 366 8.39 6.43 9.14
CA GLY A 366 7.18 6.28 8.31
C GLY A 366 7.16 7.22 7.10
N LEU A 367 7.58 8.48 7.28
CA LEU A 367 7.69 9.45 6.17
C LEU A 367 8.76 9.02 5.15
N VAL A 368 9.96 8.66 5.61
CA VAL A 368 11.03 8.17 4.72
C VAL A 368 10.56 6.94 3.94
N ARG A 369 9.88 6.01 4.62
CA ARG A 369 9.35 4.80 3.99
C ARG A 369 8.27 5.11 2.95
N SER A 370 7.42 6.10 3.19
CA SER A 370 6.36 6.58 2.28
C SER A 370 6.91 7.17 0.98
N PHE A 371 8.20 7.49 0.89
CA PHE A 371 8.86 7.82 -0.38
C PHE A 371 9.03 6.59 -1.29
N PHE A 372 9.15 5.40 -0.70
CA PHE A 372 9.38 4.14 -1.39
C PHE A 372 8.16 3.21 -1.41
N ASP A 373 7.01 3.59 -0.84
CA ASP A 373 5.73 2.93 -1.12
C ASP A 373 4.54 3.87 -0.93
N SER A 374 3.39 3.40 -1.39
CA SER A 374 2.09 4.02 -1.16
C SER A 374 1.49 3.64 0.21
N ASP A 375 2.31 3.73 1.26
CA ASP A 375 2.00 3.28 2.62
C ASP A 375 0.78 3.98 3.24
N LEU A 376 0.54 5.25 2.91
CA LEU A 376 -0.57 6.04 3.47
C LEU A 376 -1.96 5.56 3.04
N TYR A 377 -2.03 4.75 1.97
CA TYR A 377 -3.28 4.15 1.49
C TYR A 377 -3.58 2.81 2.19
N VAL A 378 -2.68 2.32 3.04
CA VAL A 378 -2.87 1.10 3.82
C VAL A 378 -3.48 1.46 5.19
N PRO A 379 -4.71 1.03 5.51
CA PRO A 379 -5.41 1.45 6.72
C PRO A 379 -4.61 1.25 8.02
N ALA A 380 -3.94 0.10 8.16
CA ALA A 380 -3.15 -0.22 9.34
C ALA A 380 -1.93 0.70 9.51
N ILE A 381 -1.28 1.10 8.40
CA ILE A 381 -0.13 2.01 8.45
C ILE A 381 -0.61 3.44 8.73
N ALA A 382 -1.68 3.87 8.06
CA ALA A 382 -2.30 5.18 8.31
C ALA A 382 -2.74 5.34 9.78
N ALA A 383 -3.36 4.30 10.36
CA ALA A 383 -3.76 4.29 11.77
C ALA A 383 -2.56 4.32 12.72
N ALA A 384 -1.50 3.55 12.44
CA ALA A 384 -0.26 3.58 13.22
C ALA A 384 0.40 4.97 13.16
N PHE A 385 0.43 5.59 11.97
CA PHE A 385 1.05 6.90 11.76
C PHE A 385 0.28 7.98 12.51
N ALA A 386 -1.05 7.96 12.40
CA ALA A 386 -1.94 8.83 13.15
C ALA A 386 -1.81 8.67 14.67
N THR A 387 -1.74 7.43 15.17
CA THR A 387 -1.57 7.14 16.60
C THR A 387 -0.26 7.73 17.11
N GLN A 388 0.85 7.53 16.40
CA GLN A 388 2.14 8.10 16.77
C GLN A 388 2.14 9.63 16.69
N CYS A 389 1.52 10.21 15.66
CA CYS A 389 1.38 11.65 15.54
C CYS A 389 0.58 12.25 16.71
N GLY A 390 -0.52 11.60 17.09
CA GLY A 390 -1.35 12.00 18.22
C GLY A 390 -0.59 11.91 19.55
N LEU A 391 0.09 10.80 19.82
CA LEU A 391 0.90 10.62 21.02
C LEU A 391 2.02 11.66 21.10
N LEU A 392 2.71 11.92 19.98
CA LEU A 392 3.78 12.91 19.89
C LEU A 392 3.26 14.33 20.14
N ALA A 393 2.12 14.69 19.54
CA ALA A 393 1.49 15.99 19.73
C ALA A 393 1.06 16.22 21.19
N GLY A 394 0.38 15.24 21.79
CA GLY A 394 -0.07 15.31 23.19
C GLY A 394 1.11 15.40 24.17
N LEU A 395 2.09 14.50 24.02
CA LEU A 395 3.30 14.50 24.84
C LEU A 395 4.19 15.73 24.64
N SER A 396 4.05 16.47 23.54
CA SER A 396 4.82 17.71 23.32
C SER A 396 4.12 18.96 23.85
N ARG A 397 2.81 18.92 24.14
CA ARG A 397 2.06 20.06 24.70
C ARG A 397 2.37 20.31 26.17
N GLY A 398 2.46 19.28 27.01
CA GLY A 398 2.72 19.43 28.45
C GLY A 398 4.13 19.90 28.84
N ALA A 399 4.94 20.39 27.89
CA ALA A 399 6.35 20.80 28.10
C ALA A 399 6.52 22.33 28.19
N GLY A 400 5.55 23.10 27.69
CA GLY A 400 5.47 24.54 27.91
C GLY A 400 4.54 24.82 29.10
N GLY A 401 5.09 25.36 30.18
CA GLY A 401 4.36 25.58 31.43
C GLY A 401 3.13 26.47 31.28
N THR A 402 2.00 25.95 31.77
CA THR A 402 0.98 26.64 32.58
C THR A 402 0.21 25.52 33.25
N GLU A 403 0.21 25.52 34.58
CA GLU A 403 -0.62 24.73 35.49
C GLU A 403 -1.27 23.47 34.90
N ALA A 404 -0.80 22.30 35.34
CA ALA A 404 -1.66 21.12 35.41
C ALA A 404 -2.83 21.46 36.34
N ARG A 405 -3.87 22.13 35.82
CA ARG A 405 -5.13 22.28 36.52
C ARG A 405 -5.69 20.88 36.67
N GLU A 406 -5.75 20.42 37.91
CA GLU A 406 -6.64 19.35 38.39
C GLU A 406 -8.10 19.76 38.14
N GLY A 407 -8.48 19.92 36.88
CA GLY A 407 -9.87 19.95 36.48
C GLY A 407 -10.32 18.51 36.36
N LYS A 408 -11.28 18.08 37.19
CA LYS A 408 -12.03 16.84 36.99
C LYS A 408 -12.33 16.67 35.50
N PRO A 409 -12.17 15.46 34.91
CA PRO A 409 -12.58 15.24 33.53
C PRO A 409 -14.01 15.74 33.38
N PRO A 410 -14.36 16.51 32.34
CA PRO A 410 -15.71 17.04 32.17
C PRO A 410 -16.62 15.87 31.75
N PHE A 411 -16.95 15.03 32.72
CA PHE A 411 -17.96 14.01 32.58
C PHE A 411 -19.32 14.67 32.71
N GLY A 412 -19.85 15.14 31.57
CA GLY A 412 -21.20 15.67 31.51
C GLY A 412 -21.58 16.52 30.29
N SER A 413 -20.94 16.40 29.12
CA SER A 413 -21.41 17.11 27.93
C SER A 413 -21.55 16.17 26.71
N PRO A 414 -22.45 16.47 25.75
CA PRO A 414 -22.70 15.67 24.53
C PRO A 414 -21.45 15.34 23.68
N ALA A 415 -20.30 15.96 23.98
CA ALA A 415 -18.97 15.59 23.48
C ALA A 415 -18.54 14.14 23.80
N ARG A 416 -19.08 13.56 24.89
CA ARG A 416 -18.77 12.19 25.34
C ARG A 416 -19.18 11.11 24.33
N TRP A 417 -20.14 11.43 23.46
CA TRP A 417 -20.65 10.52 22.43
C TRP A 417 -20.11 10.84 21.05
N GLY A 418 -19.53 12.02 20.80
CA GLY A 418 -19.01 12.41 19.49
C GLY A 418 -17.90 11.48 19.00
N GLY A 419 -16.87 11.26 19.83
CA GLY A 419 -15.79 10.33 19.51
C GLY A 419 -16.25 8.88 19.32
N PRO A 420 -16.96 8.28 20.30
CA PRO A 420 -17.50 6.92 20.16
C PRO A 420 -18.49 6.75 19.01
N ALA A 421 -19.36 7.74 18.73
CA ALA A 421 -20.28 7.69 17.60
C ALA A 421 -19.53 7.78 16.28
N VAL A 422 -18.54 8.67 16.14
CA VAL A 422 -17.71 8.74 14.94
C VAL A 422 -16.89 7.47 14.74
N SER A 423 -16.30 6.92 15.81
CA SER A 423 -15.60 5.63 15.77
C SER A 423 -16.53 4.46 15.42
N LEU A 424 -17.76 4.44 15.96
CA LEU A 424 -18.78 3.45 15.62
C LEU A 424 -19.21 3.60 14.17
N LEU A 425 -19.41 4.82 13.68
CA LEU A 425 -19.80 5.10 12.30
C LEU A 425 -18.68 4.76 11.30
N LEU A 426 -17.42 5.02 11.65
CA LEU A 426 -16.26 4.59 10.86
C LEU A 426 -16.08 3.06 10.91
N ALA A 427 -16.33 2.43 12.06
CA ALA A 427 -16.29 0.98 12.21
C ALA A 427 -17.43 0.31 11.44
N LEU A 428 -18.64 0.87 11.46
CA LEU A 428 -19.78 0.40 10.68
C LEU A 428 -19.55 0.60 9.18
N PHE A 429 -18.96 1.74 8.78
CA PHE A 429 -18.58 1.98 7.39
C PHE A 429 -17.47 1.01 6.93
N ALA A 430 -16.44 0.81 7.74
CA ALA A 430 -15.41 -0.20 7.48
C ALA A 430 -16.00 -1.62 7.42
N ALA A 431 -16.95 -1.95 8.30
CA ALA A 431 -17.67 -3.22 8.28
C ALA A 431 -18.48 -3.40 6.99
N THR A 432 -19.14 -2.35 6.48
CA THR A 432 -19.85 -2.41 5.20
C THR A 432 -18.92 -2.68 4.01
N LEU A 433 -17.72 -2.10 4.00
CA LEU A 433 -16.69 -2.35 2.97
C LEU A 433 -16.07 -3.75 3.08
N ILE A 434 -16.00 -4.30 4.30
CA ILE A 434 -15.52 -5.66 4.54
C ILE A 434 -16.56 -6.68 4.09
N PHE A 435 -17.86 -6.37 4.20
CA PHE A 435 -18.93 -7.34 3.98
C PHE A 435 -19.13 -7.68 2.50
N GLY A 436 -19.16 -6.67 1.61
CA GLY A 436 -19.20 -6.91 0.17
C GLY A 436 -17.96 -7.65 -0.33
N ARG A 437 -16.78 -7.25 0.17
CA ARG A 437 -15.50 -7.87 -0.18
C ARG A 437 -15.39 -9.33 0.28
N THR A 438 -15.79 -9.62 1.51
CA THR A 438 -15.80 -10.98 2.06
C THR A 438 -16.70 -11.90 1.23
N ARG A 439 -17.88 -11.40 0.84
CA ARG A 439 -18.80 -12.15 -0.02
C ARG A 439 -18.26 -12.35 -1.43
N SER A 440 -17.62 -11.35 -2.03
CA SER A 440 -16.94 -11.49 -3.32
C SER A 440 -15.85 -12.57 -3.26
N TYR A 441 -15.03 -12.59 -2.20
CA TYR A 441 -14.01 -13.64 -2.02
C TYR A 441 -14.62 -15.03 -1.81
N ALA A 442 -15.67 -15.13 -0.98
CA ALA A 442 -16.39 -16.39 -0.80
C ALA A 442 -17.01 -16.87 -2.13
N GLY A 443 -17.56 -15.96 -2.93
CA GLY A 443 -18.10 -16.28 -4.26
C GLY A 443 -17.02 -16.78 -5.23
N LYS A 444 -15.83 -16.17 -5.21
CA LYS A 444 -14.67 -16.65 -6.00
C LYS A 444 -14.20 -18.02 -5.53
N ALA A 445 -14.20 -18.28 -4.22
CA ALA A 445 -13.88 -19.59 -3.68
C ALA A 445 -14.90 -20.65 -4.11
N ALA A 446 -16.20 -20.36 -4.00
CA ALA A 446 -17.28 -21.23 -4.49
C ALA A 446 -17.13 -21.51 -5.99
N GLN A 447 -16.82 -20.49 -6.80
CA GLN A 447 -16.54 -20.64 -8.22
C GLN A 447 -15.36 -21.60 -8.48
N MET A 448 -14.27 -21.51 -7.71
CA MET A 448 -13.13 -22.42 -7.85
C MET A 448 -13.47 -23.87 -7.49
N HIS A 449 -14.43 -24.09 -6.59
CA HIS A 449 -14.96 -25.42 -6.25
C HIS A 449 -16.05 -25.92 -7.22
N GLY A 450 -16.40 -25.14 -8.25
CA GLY A 450 -17.44 -25.51 -9.21
C GLY A 450 -18.87 -25.28 -8.70
N GLU A 451 -19.04 -24.63 -7.55
CA GLU A 451 -20.34 -24.34 -6.93
C GLU A 451 -20.96 -23.06 -7.55
N LEU A 452 -21.38 -23.16 -8.82
CA LEU A 452 -21.77 -22.00 -9.63
C LEU A 452 -22.98 -21.23 -9.05
N GLU A 453 -24.00 -21.92 -8.55
CA GLU A 453 -25.17 -21.30 -7.95
C GLU A 453 -24.85 -20.56 -6.64
N ALA A 454 -24.00 -21.15 -5.79
CA ALA A 454 -23.53 -20.51 -4.57
C ALA A 454 -22.68 -19.26 -4.92
N ALA A 455 -21.85 -19.34 -5.94
CA ALA A 455 -21.07 -18.20 -6.44
C ALA A 455 -21.98 -17.07 -6.93
N ILE A 456 -23.05 -17.38 -7.68
CA ILE A 456 -24.04 -16.38 -8.14
C ILE A 456 -24.75 -15.73 -6.95
N ALA A 457 -25.20 -16.51 -5.97
CA ALA A 457 -25.86 -15.98 -4.77
C ALA A 457 -24.94 -15.04 -3.97
N LEU A 458 -23.68 -15.43 -3.79
CA LEU A 458 -22.66 -14.62 -3.11
C LEU A 458 -22.31 -13.36 -3.91
N GLY A 459 -22.21 -13.46 -5.25
CA GLY A 459 -21.99 -12.34 -6.15
C GLY A 459 -23.13 -11.32 -6.10
N ARG A 460 -24.38 -11.79 -6.11
CA ARG A 460 -25.58 -10.94 -5.95
C ARG A 460 -25.58 -10.25 -4.59
N ALA A 461 -25.26 -10.97 -3.52
CA ALA A 461 -25.18 -10.40 -2.17
C ALA A 461 -24.04 -9.36 -2.03
N ALA A 462 -22.91 -9.54 -2.74
CA ALA A 462 -21.84 -8.56 -2.79
C ALA A 462 -22.29 -7.29 -3.55
N ALA A 463 -22.88 -7.46 -4.74
CA ALA A 463 -23.41 -6.35 -5.54
C ALA A 463 -24.54 -5.58 -4.82
N ALA A 464 -25.39 -6.27 -4.03
CA ALA A 464 -26.42 -5.62 -3.22
C ALA A 464 -25.83 -4.85 -2.03
N ALA A 465 -24.72 -5.32 -1.44
CA ALA A 465 -24.06 -4.64 -0.34
C ALA A 465 -23.34 -3.37 -0.79
N GLU A 466 -22.73 -3.39 -1.98
CA GLU A 466 -22.05 -2.22 -2.56
C GLU A 466 -22.49 -2.00 -4.03
N PRO A 467 -23.69 -1.43 -4.26
CA PRO A 467 -24.25 -1.27 -5.61
C PRO A 467 -23.45 -0.39 -6.55
N VAL A 468 -22.54 0.42 -6.00
CA VAL A 468 -21.67 1.36 -6.73
C VAL A 468 -20.28 0.80 -7.02
N ASN A 469 -20.01 -0.46 -6.66
CA ASN A 469 -18.75 -1.13 -7.00
C ASN A 469 -18.92 -1.88 -8.34
N PRO A 470 -18.25 -1.45 -9.43
CA PRO A 470 -18.40 -2.07 -10.75
C PRO A 470 -17.87 -3.52 -10.79
N ASP A 471 -16.94 -3.86 -9.90
CA ASP A 471 -16.24 -5.13 -9.91
C ASP A 471 -17.16 -6.27 -9.48
N TYR A 472 -18.09 -6.01 -8.57
CA TYR A 472 -19.07 -7.00 -8.13
C TYR A 472 -20.11 -7.29 -9.21
N TRP A 473 -20.54 -6.26 -9.95
CA TRP A 473 -21.39 -6.44 -11.12
C TRP A 473 -20.68 -7.20 -12.24
N LEU A 474 -19.38 -6.93 -12.45
CA LEU A 474 -18.58 -7.62 -13.43
C LEU A 474 -18.36 -9.10 -13.10
N ASP A 475 -18.03 -9.39 -11.84
CA ASP A 475 -17.88 -10.76 -11.33
C ASP A 475 -19.21 -11.51 -11.50
N LEU A 476 -20.34 -10.90 -11.12
CA LEU A 476 -21.68 -11.46 -11.28
C LEU A 476 -22.04 -11.71 -12.76
N ALA A 477 -21.73 -10.77 -13.66
CA ALA A 477 -21.94 -10.94 -15.09
C ALA A 477 -21.16 -12.13 -15.66
N GLY A 478 -19.90 -12.28 -15.24
CA GLY A 478 -19.06 -13.42 -15.62
C GLY A 478 -19.55 -14.77 -15.07
N LEU A 479 -20.23 -14.78 -13.93
CA LEU A 479 -20.88 -15.98 -13.38
C LEU A 479 -22.14 -16.35 -14.17
N HIS A 480 -23.03 -15.39 -14.44
CA HIS A 480 -24.21 -15.61 -15.28
C HIS A 480 -23.85 -16.08 -16.70
N ALA A 481 -22.80 -15.49 -17.31
CA ALA A 481 -22.32 -15.91 -18.62
C ALA A 481 -21.83 -17.37 -18.63
N ARG A 482 -21.22 -17.85 -17.53
CA ARG A 482 -20.81 -19.26 -17.38
C ARG A 482 -21.98 -20.19 -17.09
N ALA A 483 -23.00 -19.70 -16.41
CA ALA A 483 -24.22 -20.45 -16.11
C ALA A 483 -25.15 -20.61 -17.32
N GLY A 484 -24.83 -20.00 -18.47
CA GLY A 484 -25.70 -20.01 -19.64
C GLY A 484 -26.91 -19.09 -19.51
N ASN A 485 -26.81 -18.05 -18.67
CA ASN A 485 -27.85 -17.07 -18.40
C ASN A 485 -27.52 -15.73 -19.09
N PRO A 486 -27.70 -15.62 -20.43
CA PRO A 486 -27.21 -14.48 -21.22
C PRO A 486 -27.93 -13.17 -20.93
N GLU A 487 -29.20 -13.19 -20.55
CA GLU A 487 -29.97 -11.97 -20.25
C GLU A 487 -29.53 -11.35 -18.93
N GLU A 488 -29.36 -12.15 -17.89
CA GLU A 488 -28.85 -11.72 -16.60
C GLU A 488 -27.38 -11.27 -16.69
N ALA A 489 -26.57 -11.97 -17.49
CA ALA A 489 -25.20 -11.55 -17.78
C ALA A 489 -25.18 -10.18 -18.44
N LEU A 490 -26.03 -9.95 -19.45
CA LEU A 490 -26.16 -8.67 -20.13
C LEU A 490 -26.59 -7.56 -19.16
N GLY A 491 -27.62 -7.79 -18.35
CA GLY A 491 -28.08 -6.83 -17.35
C GLY A 491 -26.99 -6.47 -16.34
N ALA A 492 -26.22 -7.46 -15.87
CA ALA A 492 -25.10 -7.22 -14.97
C ALA A 492 -23.93 -6.46 -15.65
N PHE A 493 -23.61 -6.75 -16.92
CA PHE A 493 -22.61 -5.98 -17.69
C PHE A 493 -23.05 -4.53 -17.90
N GLN A 494 -24.30 -4.29 -18.28
CA GLN A 494 -24.85 -2.94 -18.43
C GLN A 494 -24.85 -2.19 -17.11
N ARG A 495 -25.11 -2.90 -16.00
CA ARG A 495 -25.02 -2.30 -14.67
C ARG A 495 -23.58 -1.91 -14.33
N ALA A 496 -22.62 -2.81 -14.57
CA ALA A 496 -21.20 -2.53 -14.38
C ALA A 496 -20.76 -1.30 -15.20
N GLU A 497 -21.16 -1.22 -16.48
CA GLU A 497 -20.88 -0.07 -17.36
C GLU A 497 -21.51 1.23 -16.84
N SER A 498 -22.78 1.18 -16.39
CA SER A 498 -23.49 2.35 -15.84
C SER A 498 -22.89 2.87 -14.53
N VAL A 499 -22.32 1.96 -13.72
CA VAL A 499 -21.70 2.28 -12.43
C VAL A 499 -20.29 2.82 -12.64
N SER A 500 -19.50 2.18 -13.51
CA SER A 500 -18.16 2.66 -13.85
C SER A 500 -17.65 2.13 -15.20
N PRO A 501 -17.39 3.01 -16.19
CA PRO A 501 -16.86 2.64 -17.50
C PRO A 501 -15.34 2.40 -17.47
N THR A 502 -14.91 1.33 -16.80
CA THR A 502 -13.49 0.93 -16.75
C THR A 502 -13.09 0.10 -17.98
N ALA A 503 -11.81 0.08 -18.33
CA ALA A 503 -11.35 -0.74 -19.45
C ALA A 503 -11.59 -2.23 -19.21
N ARG A 504 -11.50 -2.69 -17.95
CA ARG A 504 -11.81 -4.08 -17.59
C ARG A 504 -13.28 -4.42 -17.84
N VAL A 505 -14.20 -3.53 -17.47
CA VAL A 505 -15.64 -3.72 -17.74
C VAL A 505 -15.88 -3.81 -19.24
N PHE A 506 -15.37 -2.85 -20.01
CA PHE A 506 -15.50 -2.84 -21.47
C PHE A 506 -14.88 -4.08 -22.14
N ARG A 507 -13.69 -4.52 -21.71
CA ARG A 507 -13.02 -5.70 -22.29
C ARG A 507 -13.80 -6.98 -22.02
N GLN A 508 -14.26 -7.21 -20.79
CA GLN A 508 -15.03 -8.41 -20.47
C GLN A 508 -16.40 -8.40 -21.15
N PHE A 509 -17.05 -7.24 -21.21
CA PHE A 509 -18.31 -7.10 -21.93
C PHE A 509 -18.12 -7.32 -23.44
N GLY A 510 -17.04 -6.79 -24.02
CA GLY A 510 -16.66 -7.02 -25.41
C GLY A 510 -16.46 -8.52 -25.71
N ARG A 511 -15.76 -9.25 -24.84
CA ARG A 511 -15.59 -10.71 -24.96
C ARG A 511 -16.91 -11.46 -24.90
N PHE A 512 -17.83 -11.03 -24.04
CA PHE A 512 -19.16 -11.61 -23.97
C PHE A 512 -19.95 -11.39 -25.27
N ARG A 513 -19.94 -10.17 -25.82
CA ARG A 513 -20.59 -9.86 -27.11
C ARG A 513 -19.96 -10.58 -28.30
N GLU A 514 -18.64 -10.72 -28.29
CA GLU A 514 -17.92 -11.49 -29.31
C GLU A 514 -18.36 -12.96 -29.30
N ARG A 515 -18.49 -13.58 -28.13
CA ARG A 515 -19.01 -14.96 -27.99
C ARG A 515 -20.46 -15.11 -28.43
N GLN A 516 -21.26 -14.05 -28.34
CA GLN A 516 -22.61 -14.01 -28.91
C GLN A 516 -22.64 -13.76 -30.42
N GLY A 517 -21.48 -13.60 -31.08
CA GLY A 517 -21.39 -13.31 -32.52
C GLY A 517 -21.54 -11.83 -32.89
N SER A 518 -21.73 -10.93 -31.92
CA SER A 518 -21.87 -9.49 -32.16
C SER A 518 -20.49 -8.80 -32.28
N LEU A 519 -19.79 -9.07 -33.39
CA LEU A 519 -18.45 -8.50 -33.66
C LEU A 519 -18.43 -6.96 -33.68
N PRO A 520 -19.40 -6.24 -34.30
CA PRO A 520 -19.37 -4.77 -34.31
C PRO A 520 -19.47 -4.17 -32.90
N GLU A 521 -20.31 -4.74 -32.04
CA GLU A 521 -20.47 -4.28 -30.66
C GLU A 521 -19.23 -4.61 -29.82
N ALA A 522 -18.65 -5.80 -30.02
CA ALA A 522 -17.39 -6.19 -29.37
C ALA A 522 -16.26 -5.22 -29.72
N ILE A 523 -16.09 -4.86 -31.00
CA ILE A 523 -15.09 -3.87 -31.44
C ILE A 523 -15.36 -2.51 -30.80
N ARG A 524 -16.62 -2.04 -30.76
CA ARG A 524 -16.97 -0.77 -30.09
C ARG A 524 -16.58 -0.78 -28.60
N LEU A 525 -16.83 -1.88 -27.90
CA LEU A 525 -16.49 -2.06 -26.49
C LEU A 525 -14.96 -2.13 -26.29
N TYR A 526 -14.25 -2.88 -27.12
CA TYR A 526 -12.78 -2.92 -27.08
C TYR A 526 -12.14 -1.56 -27.39
N GLU A 527 -12.70 -0.78 -28.30
CA GLU A 527 -12.30 0.60 -28.54
C GLU A 527 -12.53 1.51 -27.32
N ALA A 528 -13.65 1.33 -26.63
CA ALA A 528 -13.90 2.03 -25.36
C ALA A 528 -12.89 1.63 -24.29
N ALA A 529 -12.54 0.34 -24.20
CA ALA A 529 -11.49 -0.14 -23.30
C ALA A 529 -10.12 0.48 -23.64
N ARG A 530 -9.76 0.54 -24.93
CA ARG A 530 -8.50 1.14 -25.42
C ARG A 530 -8.40 2.63 -25.11
N ARG A 531 -9.51 3.38 -25.16
CA ARG A 531 -9.52 4.80 -24.76
C ARG A 531 -9.24 5.02 -23.27
N THR A 532 -9.61 4.06 -22.43
CA THR A 532 -9.35 4.13 -20.98
C THR A 532 -7.94 3.63 -20.65
N GLU A 533 -7.52 2.50 -21.22
CA GLU A 533 -6.19 1.91 -21.06
C GLU A 533 -5.52 1.68 -22.43
N PRO A 534 -4.79 2.67 -22.97
CA PRO A 534 -4.25 2.61 -24.33
C PRO A 534 -3.27 1.46 -24.60
N ASN A 535 -2.53 1.03 -23.57
CA ASN A 535 -1.46 0.05 -23.68
C ASN A 535 -1.82 -1.29 -22.98
N ASN A 536 -3.10 -1.55 -22.70
CA ASN A 536 -3.52 -2.83 -22.14
C ASN A 536 -3.44 -3.93 -23.19
N LEU A 537 -2.46 -4.83 -23.06
CA LEU A 537 -2.18 -5.87 -24.06
C LEU A 537 -3.36 -6.82 -24.30
N GLN A 538 -4.12 -7.17 -23.26
CA GLN A 538 -5.31 -8.02 -23.41
C GLN A 538 -6.41 -7.35 -24.22
N THR A 539 -6.58 -6.03 -24.03
CA THR A 539 -7.54 -5.24 -24.82
C THR A 539 -7.06 -5.10 -26.26
N LEU A 540 -5.78 -4.78 -26.48
CA LEU A 540 -5.21 -4.60 -27.81
C LEU A 540 -5.28 -5.90 -28.64
N LEU A 541 -4.89 -7.02 -28.04
CA LEU A 541 -4.98 -8.33 -28.71
C LEU A 541 -6.42 -8.68 -29.07
N ALA A 542 -7.36 -8.55 -28.12
CA ALA A 542 -8.77 -8.84 -28.38
C ALA A 542 -9.38 -7.93 -29.46
N LEU A 543 -9.00 -6.65 -29.49
CA LEU A 543 -9.42 -5.71 -30.53
C LEU A 543 -8.86 -6.10 -31.90
N ALA A 544 -7.57 -6.41 -31.98
CA ALA A 544 -6.91 -6.80 -33.24
C ALA A 544 -7.53 -8.08 -33.82
N GLU A 545 -7.77 -9.08 -32.98
CA GLU A 545 -8.40 -10.34 -33.38
C GLU A 545 -9.85 -10.14 -33.84
N ALA A 546 -10.63 -9.31 -33.12
CA ALA A 546 -11.98 -8.97 -33.53
C ALA A 546 -12.00 -8.23 -34.87
N CYS A 547 -11.04 -7.30 -35.10
CA CYS A 547 -10.86 -6.62 -36.38
C CYS A 547 -10.48 -7.61 -37.51
N GLN A 548 -9.61 -8.58 -37.25
CA GLN A 548 -9.30 -9.63 -38.24
C GLN A 548 -10.54 -10.46 -38.60
N LYS A 549 -11.30 -10.92 -37.61
CA LYS A 549 -12.56 -11.67 -37.83
C LYS A 549 -13.59 -10.85 -38.62
N ALA A 550 -13.60 -9.53 -38.45
CA ALA A 550 -14.44 -8.60 -39.19
C ALA A 550 -13.88 -8.19 -40.57
N GLY A 551 -12.73 -8.74 -40.99
CA GLY A 551 -12.08 -8.40 -42.27
C GLY A 551 -11.35 -7.04 -42.29
N ARG A 552 -11.25 -6.34 -41.15
CA ARG A 552 -10.58 -5.03 -41.00
C ARG A 552 -9.07 -5.21 -40.82
N LEU A 553 -8.42 -5.78 -41.82
CA LEU A 553 -7.02 -6.24 -41.74
C LEU A 553 -6.01 -5.10 -41.50
N ALA A 554 -6.20 -3.95 -42.15
CA ALA A 554 -5.30 -2.80 -41.97
C ALA A 554 -5.29 -2.28 -40.52
N GLU A 555 -6.46 -2.24 -39.88
CA GLU A 555 -6.58 -1.81 -38.49
C GLU A 555 -5.98 -2.82 -37.53
N ALA A 556 -6.22 -4.12 -37.77
CA ALA A 556 -5.58 -5.18 -37.00
C ALA A 556 -4.06 -5.12 -37.09
N ARG A 557 -3.51 -4.92 -38.30
CA ARG A 557 -2.06 -4.75 -38.52
C ARG A 557 -1.52 -3.59 -37.68
N GLY A 558 -2.15 -2.42 -37.75
CA GLY A 558 -1.71 -1.24 -36.98
C GLY A 558 -1.73 -1.47 -35.46
N ILE A 559 -2.70 -2.22 -34.94
CA ILE A 559 -2.74 -2.58 -33.51
C ILE A 559 -1.61 -3.55 -33.15
N TYR A 560 -1.35 -4.57 -33.96
CA TYR A 560 -0.23 -5.47 -33.70
C TYR A 560 1.12 -4.77 -33.80
N GLU A 561 1.29 -3.85 -34.75
CA GLU A 561 2.49 -3.00 -34.86
C GLU A 561 2.68 -2.13 -33.61
N HIS A 562 1.60 -1.55 -33.08
CA HIS A 562 1.64 -0.84 -31.80
C HIS A 562 2.08 -1.74 -30.65
N MET A 563 1.54 -2.97 -30.56
CA MET A 563 1.97 -3.94 -29.56
C MET A 563 3.45 -4.33 -29.71
N ALA A 564 3.93 -4.53 -30.93
CA ALA A 564 5.35 -4.82 -31.20
C ALA A 564 6.25 -3.63 -30.84
N ALA A 565 5.81 -2.39 -31.07
CA ALA A 565 6.52 -1.19 -30.64
C ALA A 565 6.56 -1.06 -29.11
N LEU A 566 5.45 -1.34 -28.42
CA LEU A 566 5.39 -1.37 -26.96
C LEU A 566 6.36 -2.39 -26.36
N TYR A 567 6.47 -3.58 -26.97
CA TYR A 567 7.40 -4.62 -26.56
C TYR A 567 8.86 -4.12 -26.51
N ARG A 568 9.25 -3.27 -27.47
CA ARG A 568 10.61 -2.68 -27.55
C ARG A 568 10.81 -1.46 -26.66
N SER A 569 9.72 -0.80 -26.27
CA SER A 569 9.77 0.36 -25.39
C SER A 569 10.04 -0.03 -23.93
N PRO A 570 10.29 0.93 -23.02
CA PRO A 570 10.34 0.65 -21.59
C PRO A 570 9.10 -0.09 -21.06
N TYR A 571 7.94 0.05 -21.73
CA TYR A 571 6.68 -0.60 -21.36
C TYR A 571 6.77 -2.13 -21.37
N GLY A 572 7.32 -2.73 -22.42
CA GLY A 572 7.57 -4.18 -22.50
C GLY A 572 8.94 -4.60 -21.97
N ALA A 573 9.95 -3.74 -22.06
CA ALA A 573 11.31 -4.08 -21.67
C ALA A 573 11.52 -4.09 -20.13
N VAL A 574 10.84 -3.20 -19.40
CA VAL A 574 10.99 -3.07 -17.94
C VAL A 574 9.76 -3.65 -17.25
N ARG A 575 9.90 -4.88 -16.77
CA ARG A 575 8.80 -5.67 -16.20
C ARG A 575 8.84 -5.70 -14.68
N ALA A 576 7.66 -5.79 -14.06
CA ALA A 576 7.54 -5.96 -12.61
C ALA A 576 8.07 -7.33 -12.16
N ILE A 577 7.88 -8.35 -13.00
CA ILE A 577 8.40 -9.71 -12.84
C ILE A 577 9.26 -10.01 -14.08
N PRO A 578 10.60 -9.95 -13.99
CA PRO A 578 11.49 -10.10 -15.14
C PRO A 578 11.40 -11.45 -15.85
N GLU A 579 11.00 -12.48 -15.11
CA GLU A 579 10.86 -13.84 -15.63
C GLU A 579 9.63 -13.96 -16.53
N LEU A 580 8.56 -13.21 -16.22
CA LEU A 580 7.28 -13.30 -16.92
C LEU A 580 7.29 -12.37 -18.14
N VAL A 581 7.41 -12.92 -19.35
CA VAL A 581 7.16 -12.17 -20.59
C VAL A 581 5.68 -12.30 -20.92
N GLU A 582 5.01 -11.19 -21.21
CA GLU A 582 3.61 -11.18 -21.62
C GLU A 582 3.45 -11.88 -22.99
N TRP A 583 2.72 -12.99 -23.00
CA TRP A 583 2.50 -13.84 -24.18
C TRP A 583 1.77 -13.09 -25.31
N GLU A 584 1.00 -12.05 -24.97
CA GLU A 584 0.29 -11.20 -25.93
C GLU A 584 1.24 -10.53 -26.93
N TYR A 585 2.48 -10.19 -26.53
CA TYR A 585 3.50 -9.70 -27.46
C TYR A 585 3.90 -10.77 -28.48
N GLY A 586 4.06 -12.01 -28.03
CA GLY A 586 4.35 -13.14 -28.90
C GLY A 586 3.21 -13.41 -29.89
N ALA A 587 1.96 -13.32 -29.42
CA ALA A 587 0.78 -13.45 -30.28
C ALA A 587 0.71 -12.33 -31.34
N ALA A 588 1.00 -11.08 -30.98
CA ALA A 588 1.03 -9.97 -31.93
C ALA A 588 2.11 -10.14 -33.01
N LEU A 589 3.34 -10.51 -32.62
CA LEU A 589 4.44 -10.75 -33.56
C LEU A 589 4.16 -11.94 -34.49
N ALA A 590 3.58 -13.02 -33.97
CA ALA A 590 3.18 -14.16 -34.78
C ALA A 590 2.12 -13.77 -35.82
N ASN A 591 1.12 -12.98 -35.44
CA ASN A 591 0.10 -12.47 -36.37
C ASN A 591 0.72 -11.55 -37.44
N LEU A 592 1.57 -10.61 -37.06
CA LEU A 592 2.27 -9.77 -38.05
C LEU A 592 3.09 -10.59 -39.03
N GLY A 593 3.83 -11.59 -38.54
CA GLY A 593 4.62 -12.45 -39.40
C GLY A 593 3.76 -13.30 -40.36
N ALA A 594 2.59 -13.75 -39.92
CA ALA A 594 1.62 -14.41 -40.79
C ALA A 594 1.05 -13.47 -41.86
N MET A 595 0.76 -12.21 -41.50
CA MET A 595 0.29 -11.19 -42.44
C MET A 595 1.37 -10.82 -43.46
N ASP A 596 2.63 -10.67 -43.04
CA ASP A 596 3.78 -10.44 -43.93
C ASP A 596 3.97 -11.59 -44.92
N LEU A 597 3.79 -12.83 -44.46
CA LEU A 597 3.90 -14.01 -45.33
C LEU A 597 2.79 -14.02 -46.40
N ALA A 598 1.58 -13.58 -46.04
CA ALA A 598 0.47 -13.44 -46.99
C ALA A 598 0.73 -12.32 -48.02
N GLU A 599 1.47 -11.28 -47.64
CA GLU A 599 1.90 -10.18 -48.53
C GLU A 599 3.19 -10.52 -49.31
N GLY A 600 3.76 -11.70 -49.14
CA GLY A 600 4.98 -12.14 -49.83
C GLY A 600 6.29 -11.58 -49.23
N GLN A 601 6.25 -10.92 -48.07
CA GLN A 601 7.41 -10.36 -47.37
C GLN A 601 8.10 -11.43 -46.51
N VAL A 602 8.71 -12.43 -47.17
CA VAL A 602 9.20 -13.65 -46.51
C VAL A 602 10.27 -13.38 -45.44
N ASP A 603 11.22 -12.46 -45.69
CA ASP A 603 12.29 -12.18 -44.72
C ASP A 603 11.78 -11.50 -43.44
N SER A 604 10.87 -10.53 -43.58
CA SER A 604 10.19 -9.89 -42.44
C SER A 604 9.38 -10.93 -41.65
N ALA A 605 8.63 -11.78 -42.36
CA ALA A 605 7.84 -12.85 -41.78
C ALA A 605 8.69 -13.80 -40.93
N ILE A 606 9.85 -14.25 -41.44
CA ILE A 606 10.77 -15.13 -40.71
C ILE A 606 11.20 -14.50 -39.39
N GLY A 607 11.58 -13.22 -39.39
CA GLY A 607 12.01 -12.51 -38.19
C GLY A 607 10.90 -12.45 -37.13
N ARG A 608 9.72 -11.97 -37.53
CA ARG A 608 8.57 -11.79 -36.62
C ARG A 608 8.01 -13.11 -36.10
N LEU A 609 7.89 -14.14 -36.97
CA LEU A 609 7.42 -15.46 -36.56
C LEU A 609 8.39 -16.15 -35.60
N ARG A 610 9.70 -16.06 -35.85
CA ARG A 610 10.72 -16.65 -34.97
C ARG A 610 10.67 -16.05 -33.57
N GLU A 611 10.57 -14.74 -33.49
CA GLU A 611 10.49 -14.06 -32.20
C GLU A 611 9.16 -14.32 -31.48
N GLY A 612 8.04 -14.20 -32.19
CA GLY A 612 6.71 -14.45 -31.63
C GLY A 612 6.57 -15.88 -31.09
N ALA A 613 7.02 -16.87 -31.87
CA ALA A 613 7.06 -18.27 -31.44
C ALA A 613 7.97 -18.48 -30.22
N GLY A 614 9.11 -17.79 -30.17
CA GLY A 614 10.03 -17.86 -29.03
C GLY A 614 9.41 -17.39 -27.71
N ILE A 615 8.71 -16.24 -27.74
CA ILE A 615 8.01 -15.70 -26.57
C ILE A 615 6.90 -16.65 -26.10
N LEU A 616 6.06 -17.11 -27.03
CA LEU A 616 4.93 -18.00 -26.70
C LEU A 616 5.41 -19.36 -26.15
N ALA A 617 6.47 -19.93 -26.72
CA ALA A 617 7.06 -21.17 -26.25
C ALA A 617 7.74 -21.02 -24.88
N GLU A 618 8.39 -19.89 -24.62
CA GLU A 618 8.96 -19.59 -23.30
C GLU A 618 7.87 -19.47 -22.25
N PHE A 619 6.80 -18.73 -22.54
CA PHE A 619 5.64 -18.62 -21.65
C PHE A 619 5.06 -20.01 -21.33
N TRP A 620 4.96 -20.90 -22.31
CA TRP A 620 4.53 -22.29 -22.08
C TRP A 620 5.50 -23.10 -21.20
N ARG A 621 6.82 -22.93 -21.35
CA ARG A 621 7.81 -23.59 -20.48
C ARG A 621 7.67 -23.15 -19.02
N GLN A 622 7.22 -21.92 -18.79
CA GLN A 622 6.98 -21.39 -17.45
C GLN A 622 5.72 -21.94 -16.76
N ARG A 623 4.97 -22.86 -17.38
CA ARG A 623 3.75 -23.45 -16.80
C ARG A 623 3.93 -24.15 -15.45
N GLY A 624 5.14 -24.65 -15.18
CA GLY A 624 5.50 -25.27 -13.89
C GLY A 624 5.98 -24.28 -12.82
N LEU A 625 6.19 -23.01 -13.17
CA LEU A 625 6.58 -21.99 -12.21
C LEU A 625 5.34 -21.54 -11.44
N GLU A 626 5.12 -22.12 -10.26
CA GLU A 626 4.27 -21.51 -9.24
C GLU A 626 4.95 -20.26 -8.68
N ILE A 627 4.91 -19.16 -9.43
CA ILE A 627 5.24 -17.86 -8.87
C ILE A 627 4.10 -17.54 -7.91
N ALA A 628 4.41 -17.45 -6.62
CA ALA A 628 3.48 -17.39 -5.47
C ALA A 628 2.36 -16.31 -5.51
N VAL A 629 2.25 -15.52 -6.59
CA VAL A 629 1.36 -14.37 -6.75
C VAL A 629 0.54 -14.41 -8.05
N ILE A 630 0.91 -15.18 -9.08
CA ILE A 630 0.18 -15.18 -10.37
C ILE A 630 -0.07 -16.62 -10.84
N ARG A 631 -1.29 -17.11 -10.59
CA ARG A 631 -1.77 -18.35 -11.22
C ARG A 631 -2.39 -17.99 -12.57
N VAL A 632 -1.65 -18.21 -13.66
CA VAL A 632 -2.21 -18.07 -15.01
C VAL A 632 -3.23 -19.21 -15.24
N PRO A 633 -4.46 -18.93 -15.71
CA PRO A 633 -5.42 -19.99 -16.02
C PRO A 633 -4.86 -20.96 -17.05
N ARG A 634 -5.06 -22.28 -16.85
CA ARG A 634 -4.58 -23.32 -17.78
C ARG A 634 -5.06 -23.10 -19.21
N GLU A 635 -6.26 -22.55 -19.39
CA GLU A 635 -6.81 -22.18 -20.70
C GLU A 635 -5.93 -21.18 -21.44
N VAL A 636 -5.40 -20.17 -20.75
CA VAL A 636 -4.51 -19.15 -21.35
C VAL A 636 -3.16 -19.77 -21.71
N MET A 637 -2.62 -20.65 -20.86
CA MET A 637 -1.39 -21.37 -21.15
C MET A 637 -1.53 -22.25 -22.40
N ARG A 638 -2.65 -22.96 -22.52
CA ARG A 638 -2.96 -23.79 -23.68
C ARG A 638 -3.15 -22.96 -24.95
N ASP A 639 -3.85 -21.83 -24.87
CA ASP A 639 -4.03 -20.91 -26.01
C ASP A 639 -2.67 -20.38 -26.50
N ALA A 640 -1.79 -19.94 -25.59
CA ALA A 640 -0.44 -19.51 -25.94
C ALA A 640 0.38 -20.62 -26.60
N ALA A 641 0.31 -21.87 -26.09
CA ALA A 641 0.99 -23.01 -26.69
C ALA A 641 0.46 -23.37 -28.08
N PHE A 642 -0.87 -23.32 -28.28
CA PHE A 642 -1.49 -23.54 -29.58
C PHE A 642 -1.03 -22.49 -30.60
N ARG A 643 -0.97 -21.22 -30.19
CA ARG A 643 -0.44 -20.13 -31.04
C ARG A 643 1.04 -20.30 -31.33
N ALA A 644 1.84 -20.81 -30.38
CA ALA A 644 3.23 -21.15 -30.62
C ALA A 644 3.37 -22.23 -31.70
N GLN A 645 2.52 -23.25 -31.69
CA GLN A 645 2.51 -24.30 -32.72
C GLN A 645 2.21 -23.71 -34.11
N GLN A 646 1.20 -22.84 -34.20
CA GLN A 646 0.85 -22.16 -35.46
C GLN A 646 2.00 -21.28 -35.97
N ALA A 647 2.64 -20.52 -35.08
CA ALA A 647 3.76 -19.66 -35.43
C ALA A 647 4.99 -20.46 -35.89
N LEU A 648 5.33 -21.57 -35.22
CA LEU A 648 6.43 -22.45 -35.62
C LEU A 648 6.14 -23.14 -36.96
N ALA A 649 4.91 -23.58 -37.21
CA ALA A 649 4.53 -24.17 -38.50
C ALA A 649 4.64 -23.15 -39.64
N ALA A 650 4.16 -21.92 -39.43
CA ALA A 650 4.29 -20.83 -40.40
C ALA A 650 5.78 -20.46 -40.64
N LEU A 651 6.59 -20.43 -39.58
CA LEU A 651 8.02 -20.16 -39.67
C LEU A 651 8.76 -21.21 -40.50
N ALA A 652 8.49 -22.50 -40.28
CA ALA A 652 9.08 -23.58 -41.08
C ALA A 652 8.74 -23.42 -42.57
N GLY A 653 7.47 -23.15 -42.88
CA GLY A 653 7.04 -22.89 -44.26
C GLY A 653 7.70 -21.64 -44.88
N ALA A 654 7.86 -20.57 -44.11
CA ALA A 654 8.55 -19.36 -44.57
C ALA A 654 10.05 -19.61 -44.84
N LEU A 655 10.73 -20.38 -43.98
CA LEU A 655 12.13 -20.76 -44.15
C LEU A 655 12.35 -21.64 -45.39
N GLU A 656 11.43 -22.57 -45.66
CA GLU A 656 11.44 -23.38 -46.89
C GLU A 656 11.30 -22.51 -48.14
N LYS A 657 10.36 -21.55 -48.15
CA LYS A 657 10.21 -20.59 -49.24
C LYS A 657 11.46 -19.74 -49.47
N ALA A 658 12.20 -19.44 -48.40
CA ALA A 658 13.47 -18.71 -48.45
C ALA A 658 14.69 -19.60 -48.79
N GLY A 659 14.51 -20.89 -49.07
CA GLY A 659 15.61 -21.82 -49.37
C GLY A 659 16.42 -22.28 -48.15
N ARG A 660 16.02 -21.92 -46.93
CA ARG A 660 16.72 -22.22 -45.66
C ARG A 660 16.25 -23.55 -45.07
N ARG A 661 16.48 -24.65 -45.80
CA ARG A 661 15.93 -25.98 -45.50
C ARG A 661 16.37 -26.54 -44.14
N ASP A 662 17.64 -26.37 -43.77
CA ASP A 662 18.17 -26.91 -42.51
C ASP A 662 17.53 -26.24 -41.28
N GLU A 663 17.33 -24.93 -41.36
CA GLU A 663 16.63 -24.18 -40.31
C GLU A 663 15.14 -24.56 -40.24
N SER A 664 14.49 -24.81 -41.38
CA SER A 664 13.11 -25.32 -41.40
C SER A 664 13.01 -26.67 -40.66
N LEU A 665 13.93 -27.60 -40.93
CA LEU A 665 13.98 -28.90 -40.28
C LEU A 665 14.19 -28.78 -38.76
N GLU A 666 15.00 -27.83 -38.30
CA GLU A 666 15.16 -27.55 -36.87
C GLU A 666 13.87 -27.02 -36.24
N VAL A 667 13.19 -26.07 -36.90
CA VAL A 667 11.92 -25.51 -36.43
C VAL A 667 10.83 -26.58 -36.37
N ARG A 668 10.76 -27.48 -37.37
CA ARG A 668 9.82 -28.61 -37.39
C ARG A 668 10.06 -29.56 -36.20
N ARG A 669 11.33 -29.88 -35.88
CA ARG A 669 11.66 -30.67 -34.69
C ARG A 669 11.17 -30.02 -33.40
N ARG A 670 11.35 -28.70 -33.24
CA ARG A 670 10.84 -27.95 -32.08
C ARG A 670 9.31 -27.97 -31.99
N LEU A 671 8.64 -27.84 -33.14
CA LEU A 671 7.17 -27.96 -33.23
C LEU A 671 6.69 -29.34 -32.75
N ASP A 672 7.35 -30.41 -33.16
CA ASP A 672 6.99 -31.77 -32.76
C ASP A 672 7.21 -32.00 -31.26
N THR A 673 8.31 -31.47 -30.69
CA THR A 673 8.51 -31.47 -29.23
C THR A 673 7.36 -30.78 -28.50
N LEU A 674 6.98 -29.57 -28.94
CA LEU A 674 5.89 -28.82 -28.32
C LEU A 674 4.53 -29.52 -28.45
N ARG A 675 4.27 -30.20 -29.58
CA ARG A 675 3.07 -31.03 -29.77
C ARG A 675 3.02 -32.18 -28.79
N ASN A 676 4.13 -32.90 -28.64
CA ASN A 676 4.22 -34.02 -27.70
C ASN A 676 4.01 -33.56 -26.25
N GLU A 677 4.59 -32.43 -25.86
CA GLU A 677 4.36 -31.83 -24.53
C GLU A 677 2.88 -31.51 -24.29
N LEU A 678 2.21 -30.89 -25.28
CA LEU A 678 0.80 -30.53 -25.15
C LEU A 678 -0.10 -31.77 -25.05
N SER A 679 0.17 -32.80 -25.86
CA SER A 679 -0.56 -34.08 -25.83
C SER A 679 -0.40 -34.78 -24.47
N ALA A 680 0.81 -34.80 -23.91
CA ALA A 680 1.08 -35.41 -22.60
C ALA A 680 0.37 -34.71 -21.43
N GLU A 681 -0.01 -33.44 -21.58
CA GLU A 681 -0.72 -32.67 -20.56
C GLU A 681 -2.26 -32.72 -20.71
N THR A 682 -2.75 -33.25 -21.84
CA THR A 682 -4.18 -33.45 -22.13
C THR A 682 -4.67 -34.88 -21.91
N GLY A 683 -3.76 -35.87 -21.93
CA GLY A 683 -4.02 -37.24 -21.50
C GLY A 683 -3.86 -37.39 -20.00
#